data_AF-A0A932HZ87-F1
#
_entry.id   AF-A0A932HZ87-F1
#
_cell.length_a   1.000
_cell.length_b   1.000
_cell.length_c   1.000
_cell.angle_alpha   90.00
_cell.angle_beta   90.00
_cell.angle_gamma   90.00
#
_symmetry.space_group_name_H-M   'P 1'
#
loop_
_entity.id
_entity.type
_entity.pdbx_description
1 polymer ?
#
loop_
_entity_poly.entity_id
_entity_poly.type
_entity_poly.pdbx_seq_one_letter_code
_entity_poly.pdbx_strand_id
1 'polypeptide(L)'
;MATAAFQSKILRRKAGIEEYRIYRAALEWDLVDPIVIEKREDIRSEQLWRNRLEPYHHQVSNLITFCRRLPVTLLADDVGLGKTISAGLIISELMARSRLSKILIVCPKILGSQWKEELLTKFNIFSDIITGKNLRKADPDETGAIITTYDSARMYLESIPKDRFQMLVLDEAHKLRNLYGVDKPPKVAICFRKALEERRFRFVLMLTATPIQNRLWDLYSLVDLLTVARGHQNPFGDEGTFARRFIADGSDQARRLKLHAQDEFRSIVYGYMSRVRRNDAKLYFPDRIVQMHRVDPTVAELQLIDAIAKPIQCLKNKLAQISILQALTSSPEALLAQLKNMARNGTVPSQLAETVNEIVVKMPASAKLNGLGRLIDGLRQENPAHWRLVIFTGRRETQTTIQTFLEKHGLKVGTINGESGPRDQDTLARFRKKPPNCHVIISTEKGAEGINLQVANVLVNYDLPWNPMIVEQRIGRIQRLASEHANVSIFNVMLRGTFEEYIVGRLMEKLQMASHAIGDIEALLEASGIGGDNDNGTTSFEEKIRQLVIAALAGKDVEAATRKEEESISEARKTLELEEENINSLLGGMDGTGYVGPRTPTLPSTTRSMEPKEFALAALGILGARITPKSPDLYFMEEDGRREYIRFNEISETGIRSTLYAPSTPAFTRLVERIIATGIHDIKDVDQDPRKVSAELIRSWAKTFGGSPDTAGVAEVLRVFEGKALVRVRATVAHDSYERLVEIPCSPTEHQIRTGRPGLDPLPSTIDEPASIGVNLDRLADAAKLDEGISEFRRFYLERRAEEIKAAEGDERKRKKLEDDFTPRLEMTLVALEGNLHRQLKLKIKFKIDPGIEFSTILTVDPHLQKILDKPELALCERSGKNVPQTCLKQCEISKRMALPNFLVQSEVSHRLALPEYTLRCHFSGKLVLKDEVEISAVTGLHVASNFLKTSAQSGKRAEPNHFGRCEFTNAEVLNTELAVSQMSGKRYRSDEQLSSGLSGKTGHKSEFVFCHETRQPLMVLEAEKCEVTGKYVRPGILEECAITRKRVLSSELERCSASGEKALQRFLVTSSLSGARILERVTIRSMAGNFCSPLEAKPCFWSGRKSHIDDLRLCELTGLPIHIEFATSSNKPKLQPLVELLSGIRRTADATNIWDDMAAKIGTILGKNRCRIEATVYSPGKRHLAVCCEVRTLLGFKIQHSGFIYAIEDKSIIGNVVLGKRTSKGWSD
;
A
#
# COMPACT_ATOMS: atom_id res chain seq x y z
N MET A 1 -5.22 7.78 10.06
CA MET A 1 -4.72 6.60 10.80
C MET A 1 -5.82 5.56 10.78
N ALA A 2 -5.71 4.51 9.96
CA ALA A 2 -6.59 3.36 10.08
C ALA A 2 -6.12 2.55 11.29
N THR A 3 -7.00 2.33 12.26
CA THR A 3 -6.74 1.48 13.43
C THR A 3 -6.36 0.08 12.94
N ALA A 4 -5.18 -0.41 13.32
CA ALA A 4 -4.79 -1.78 13.03
C ALA A 4 -5.80 -2.74 13.69
N ALA A 5 -6.35 -3.68 12.93
CA ALA A 5 -7.31 -4.64 13.47
C ALA A 5 -6.53 -5.72 14.23
N PHE A 6 -6.60 -5.69 15.56
CA PHE A 6 -6.07 -6.74 16.41
C PHE A 6 -7.17 -7.77 16.69
N GLN A 7 -6.93 -9.02 16.31
CA GLN A 7 -7.85 -10.14 16.49
C GLN A 7 -7.23 -11.16 17.44
N SER A 8 -8.07 -11.88 18.19
CA SER A 8 -7.64 -13.05 18.95
C SER A 8 -8.34 -14.29 18.40
N LYS A 9 -7.59 -15.38 18.23
CA LYS A 9 -8.19 -16.70 18.04
C LYS A 9 -8.63 -17.26 19.39
N ILE A 10 -9.55 -18.22 19.34
CA ILE A 10 -9.83 -19.12 20.47
C ILE A 10 -8.60 -20.02 20.64
N LEU A 11 -8.03 -20.04 21.83
CA LEU A 11 -6.85 -20.85 22.14
C LEU A 11 -7.25 -22.03 23.01
N ARG A 12 -6.86 -23.25 22.62
CA ARG A 12 -7.09 -24.48 23.39
C ARG A 12 -5.82 -24.92 24.11
N ARG A 13 -5.96 -25.49 25.30
CA ARG A 13 -4.82 -25.99 26.07
C ARG A 13 -4.14 -27.12 25.31
N LYS A 14 -2.81 -27.07 25.16
CA LYS A 14 -2.05 -28.15 24.53
C LYS A 14 -2.24 -29.49 25.27
N ALA A 15 -2.33 -30.59 24.53
CA ALA A 15 -2.30 -31.95 25.06
C ALA A 15 -0.86 -32.45 25.27
N GLY A 16 0.11 -31.96 24.50
CA GLY A 16 1.52 -32.37 24.60
C GLY A 16 2.51 -31.35 24.02
N ILE A 17 3.80 -31.55 24.26
CA ILE A 17 4.89 -30.66 23.77
C ILE A 17 4.97 -30.69 22.23
N GLU A 18 4.84 -31.89 21.64
CA GLU A 18 4.88 -32.07 20.18
C GLU A 18 3.74 -31.35 19.46
N GLU A 19 2.55 -31.28 20.07
CA GLU A 19 1.38 -30.62 19.47
C GLU A 19 1.61 -29.12 19.25
N TYR A 20 2.23 -28.44 20.23
CA TYR A 20 2.60 -27.03 20.11
C TYR A 20 3.67 -26.83 19.03
N ARG A 21 4.65 -27.74 18.95
CA ARG A 21 5.71 -27.68 17.93
C ARG A 21 5.13 -27.81 16.52
N ILE A 22 4.20 -28.75 16.32
CA ILE A 22 3.52 -28.96 15.03
C ILE A 22 2.60 -27.78 14.69
N TYR A 23 1.90 -27.23 15.67
CA TYR A 23 1.08 -26.02 15.47
C TYR A 23 1.93 -24.81 15.06
N ARG A 24 3.07 -24.60 15.73
CA ARG A 24 4.04 -23.55 15.37
C ARG A 24 4.59 -23.76 13.97
N ALA A 25 4.98 -24.99 13.62
CA ALA A 25 5.42 -25.32 12.27
C ALA A 25 4.32 -25.06 11.22
N ALA A 26 3.05 -25.38 11.51
CA ALA A 26 1.94 -25.07 10.63
C ALA A 26 1.83 -23.56 10.39
N LEU A 27 1.88 -22.75 11.45
CA LEU A 27 1.88 -21.28 11.33
C LEU A 27 3.04 -20.78 10.47
N GLU A 28 4.24 -21.34 10.61
CA GLU A 28 5.44 -21.02 9.81
C GLU A 28 5.28 -21.41 8.33
N TRP A 29 4.62 -22.53 8.04
CA TRP A 29 4.31 -23.00 6.68
C TRP A 29 3.21 -22.17 5.99
N ASP A 30 2.33 -21.54 6.77
CA ASP A 30 1.26 -20.66 6.30
C ASP A 30 1.69 -19.20 6.12
N LEU A 31 2.90 -18.84 6.55
CA LEU A 31 3.42 -17.49 6.37
C LEU A 31 3.55 -17.15 4.89
N VAL A 32 3.05 -15.96 4.57
CA VAL A 32 3.11 -15.41 3.23
C VAL A 32 4.39 -14.61 3.05
N ASP A 33 5.24 -15.08 2.14
CA ASP A 33 6.45 -14.37 1.73
C ASP A 33 6.12 -13.16 0.81
N PRO A 34 6.95 -12.10 0.85
CA PRO A 34 6.79 -10.90 0.00
C PRO A 34 7.24 -11.22 -1.44
N ILE A 35 6.86 -10.46 -2.46
CA ILE A 35 7.29 -10.70 -3.86
C ILE A 35 8.72 -10.17 -4.14
N VAL A 36 9.43 -9.73 -3.10
CA VAL A 36 10.77 -9.17 -3.22
C VAL A 36 11.81 -10.28 -3.42
N ILE A 37 12.61 -10.17 -4.49
CA ILE A 37 13.67 -11.10 -4.86
C ILE A 37 14.96 -10.28 -5.01
N GLU A 38 15.96 -10.56 -4.18
CA GLU A 38 17.30 -10.00 -4.31
C GLU A 38 18.30 -11.04 -4.81
N LYS A 39 18.16 -12.27 -4.34
CA LYS A 39 19.07 -13.37 -4.63
C LYS A 39 18.30 -14.60 -5.10
N ARG A 40 19.03 -15.58 -5.63
CA ARG A 40 18.44 -16.81 -6.16
C ARG A 40 17.71 -17.60 -5.07
N GLU A 41 18.21 -17.58 -3.84
CA GLU A 41 17.61 -18.30 -2.70
C GLU A 41 16.22 -17.75 -2.32
N ASP A 42 15.92 -16.52 -2.71
CA ASP A 42 14.60 -15.92 -2.48
C ASP A 42 13.53 -16.53 -3.40
N ILE A 43 13.90 -17.16 -4.52
CA ILE A 43 12.98 -17.67 -5.54
C ILE A 43 12.22 -18.89 -4.99
N ARG A 44 10.92 -18.73 -4.75
CA ARG A 44 10.08 -19.80 -4.16
C ARG A 44 9.65 -20.85 -5.17
N SER A 45 9.54 -20.47 -6.44
CA SER A 45 9.15 -21.38 -7.52
C SER A 45 10.24 -22.36 -7.94
N GLU A 46 11.50 -22.21 -7.47
CA GLU A 46 12.61 -23.06 -7.93
C GLU A 46 12.32 -24.55 -7.76
N GLN A 47 11.62 -24.95 -6.70
CA GLN A 47 11.24 -26.35 -6.49
C GLN A 47 10.30 -26.91 -7.57
N LEU A 48 9.49 -26.05 -8.21
CA LEU A 48 8.52 -26.43 -9.25
C LEU A 48 9.19 -26.72 -10.60
N TRP A 49 10.37 -26.16 -10.87
CA TRP A 49 11.00 -26.25 -12.18
C TRP A 49 12.47 -26.70 -12.18
N ARG A 50 13.20 -26.69 -11.05
CA ARG A 50 14.65 -27.03 -10.98
C ARG A 50 15.04 -28.39 -11.58
N ASN A 51 14.13 -29.36 -11.54
CA ASN A 51 14.37 -30.70 -12.08
C ASN A 51 14.04 -30.82 -13.58
N ARG A 52 13.43 -29.78 -14.17
CA ARG A 52 12.88 -29.76 -15.54
C ARG A 52 13.52 -28.67 -16.41
N LEU A 53 14.05 -27.63 -15.79
CA LEU A 53 14.55 -26.42 -16.43
C LEU A 53 15.69 -25.82 -15.61
N GLU A 54 16.78 -25.46 -16.29
CA GLU A 54 17.80 -24.56 -15.75
C GLU A 54 17.71 -23.21 -16.48
N PRO A 55 17.24 -22.14 -15.83
CA PRO A 55 17.05 -20.85 -16.48
C PRO A 55 18.37 -20.12 -16.68
N TYR A 56 18.49 -19.41 -17.80
CA TYR A 56 19.65 -18.55 -18.06
C TYR A 56 19.65 -17.30 -17.17
N HIS A 57 20.82 -16.70 -16.98
CA HIS A 57 20.99 -15.52 -16.13
C HIS A 57 20.01 -14.38 -16.46
N HIS A 58 19.84 -14.03 -17.74
CA HIS A 58 18.92 -12.98 -18.14
C HIS A 58 17.44 -13.31 -17.85
N GLN A 59 17.06 -14.58 -17.89
CA GLN A 59 15.69 -15.02 -17.58
C GLN A 59 15.39 -14.83 -16.09
N VAL A 60 16.37 -15.10 -15.22
CA VAL A 60 16.29 -14.80 -13.78
C VAL A 60 16.29 -13.28 -13.54
N SER A 61 17.12 -12.52 -14.26
CA SER A 61 17.11 -11.05 -14.18
C SER A 61 15.75 -10.45 -14.58
N ASN A 62 15.08 -11.01 -15.58
CA ASN A 62 13.73 -10.59 -15.97
C ASN A 62 12.70 -10.86 -14.89
N LEU A 63 12.77 -12.02 -14.23
CA LEU A 63 11.93 -12.34 -13.07
C LEU A 63 12.11 -11.29 -11.96
N ILE A 64 13.37 -11.02 -11.58
CA ILE A 64 13.71 -10.03 -10.55
C ILE A 64 13.21 -8.64 -10.96
N THR A 65 13.42 -8.26 -12.21
CA THR A 65 13.01 -6.97 -12.76
C THR A 65 11.49 -6.81 -12.73
N PHE A 66 10.73 -7.85 -13.10
CA PHE A 66 9.28 -7.85 -13.02
C PHE A 66 8.80 -7.68 -11.57
N CYS A 67 9.36 -8.45 -10.63
CA CYS A 67 9.04 -8.36 -9.21
C CYS A 67 9.34 -6.97 -8.62
N ARG A 68 10.42 -6.31 -9.07
CA ARG A 68 10.73 -4.92 -8.70
C ARG A 68 9.77 -3.91 -9.34
N ARG A 69 9.29 -4.16 -10.56
CA ARG A 69 8.46 -3.23 -11.36
C ARG A 69 6.95 -3.50 -11.31
N LEU A 70 6.49 -4.37 -10.41
CA LEU A 70 5.07 -4.66 -10.25
C LEU A 70 4.20 -3.40 -10.24
N PRO A 71 3.00 -3.43 -10.85
CA PRO A 71 2.33 -4.62 -11.40
C PRO A 71 2.58 -4.94 -12.89
N VAL A 72 3.35 -4.12 -13.62
CA VAL A 72 3.46 -4.27 -15.09
C VAL A 72 4.89 -4.16 -15.60
N THR A 73 5.20 -4.87 -16.68
CA THR A 73 6.50 -4.81 -17.37
C THR A 73 6.37 -5.26 -18.83
N LEU A 74 7.17 -4.66 -19.71
CA LEU A 74 7.43 -5.12 -21.07
C LEU A 74 8.77 -5.86 -21.12
N LEU A 75 8.76 -7.14 -21.50
CA LEU A 75 9.97 -7.89 -21.82
C LEU A 75 10.19 -7.83 -23.34
N ALA A 76 11.27 -7.15 -23.72
CA ALA A 76 11.64 -6.86 -25.10
C ALA A 76 12.91 -7.60 -25.53
N ASP A 77 13.20 -8.76 -24.92
CA ASP A 77 14.36 -9.58 -25.26
C ASP A 77 14.32 -10.05 -26.72
N ASP A 78 15.50 -10.15 -27.34
CA ASP A 78 15.61 -10.60 -28.73
C ASP A 78 14.99 -12.01 -28.96
N VAL A 79 14.66 -12.29 -30.22
CA VAL A 79 14.06 -13.58 -30.63
C VAL A 79 14.95 -14.74 -30.17
N GLY A 80 14.35 -15.81 -29.67
CA GLY A 80 15.07 -17.02 -29.29
C GLY A 80 15.71 -16.99 -27.90
N LEU A 81 15.73 -15.87 -27.18
CA LEU A 81 16.24 -15.78 -25.79
C LEU A 81 15.31 -16.41 -24.73
N GLY A 82 14.17 -16.96 -25.14
CA GLY A 82 13.25 -17.69 -24.26
C GLY A 82 12.29 -16.79 -23.46
N LYS A 83 11.65 -15.80 -24.10
CA LYS A 83 10.63 -14.94 -23.45
C LYS A 83 9.49 -15.74 -22.79
N THR A 84 9.04 -16.83 -23.42
CA THR A 84 8.06 -17.75 -22.85
C THR A 84 8.54 -18.39 -21.54
N ILE A 85 9.84 -18.70 -21.43
CA ILE A 85 10.46 -19.19 -20.19
C ILE A 85 10.49 -18.09 -19.13
N SER A 86 10.94 -16.88 -19.49
CA SER A 86 10.93 -15.72 -18.58
C SER A 86 9.52 -15.46 -18.02
N ALA A 87 8.50 -15.53 -18.88
CA ALA A 87 7.10 -15.39 -18.47
C ALA A 87 6.64 -16.55 -17.56
N GLY A 88 7.01 -17.79 -17.90
CA GLY A 88 6.72 -18.96 -17.06
C GLY A 88 7.36 -18.87 -15.67
N LEU A 89 8.60 -18.40 -15.58
CA LEU A 89 9.27 -18.13 -14.30
C LEU A 89 8.47 -17.11 -13.47
N ILE A 90 8.09 -15.98 -14.06
CA ILE A 90 7.28 -14.93 -13.41
C ILE A 90 5.94 -15.51 -12.91
N ILE A 91 5.22 -16.23 -13.78
CA ILE A 91 3.94 -16.84 -13.42
C ILE A 91 4.13 -17.84 -12.28
N SER A 92 5.10 -18.76 -12.40
CA SER A 92 5.36 -19.79 -11.39
C SER A 92 5.75 -19.18 -10.04
N GLU A 93 6.49 -18.08 -10.03
CA GLU A 93 6.88 -17.37 -8.82
C GLU A 93 5.69 -16.69 -8.14
N LEU A 94 4.85 -16.01 -8.90
CA LEU A 94 3.62 -15.41 -8.35
C LEU A 94 2.65 -16.48 -7.84
N MET A 95 2.56 -17.63 -8.50
CA MET A 95 1.75 -18.77 -8.04
C MET A 95 2.33 -19.38 -6.75
N ALA A 96 3.65 -19.61 -6.70
CA ALA A 96 4.32 -20.16 -5.52
C ALA A 96 4.16 -19.28 -4.27
N ARG A 97 4.04 -17.95 -4.46
CA ARG A 97 3.78 -16.97 -3.40
C ARG A 97 2.28 -16.71 -3.13
N SER A 98 1.38 -17.50 -3.71
CA SER A 98 -0.08 -17.35 -3.56
C SER A 98 -0.60 -15.96 -3.97
N ARG A 99 0.01 -15.35 -4.99
CA ARG A 99 -0.37 -14.04 -5.55
C ARG A 99 -1.21 -14.15 -6.81
N LEU A 100 -1.12 -15.30 -7.46
CA LEU A 100 -1.70 -15.55 -8.78
C LEU A 100 -2.28 -16.96 -8.83
N SER A 101 -3.47 -17.06 -9.42
CA SER A 101 -4.16 -18.33 -9.68
C SER A 101 -4.95 -18.31 -10.99
N LYS A 102 -5.32 -17.11 -11.49
CA LYS A 102 -6.18 -16.95 -12.67
C LYS A 102 -5.48 -16.16 -13.76
N ILE A 103 -5.02 -16.82 -14.82
CA ILE A 103 -4.17 -16.19 -15.86
C ILE A 103 -4.88 -16.20 -17.21
N LEU A 104 -4.81 -15.08 -17.93
CA LEU A 104 -5.21 -14.97 -19.34
C LEU A 104 -3.97 -14.71 -20.20
N ILE A 105 -3.67 -15.63 -21.10
CA ILE A 105 -2.57 -15.53 -22.07
C ILE A 105 -3.17 -15.26 -23.44
N VAL A 106 -2.76 -14.16 -24.06
CA VAL A 106 -3.17 -13.79 -25.41
C VAL A 106 -1.94 -13.89 -26.31
N CYS A 107 -1.99 -14.79 -27.28
CA CYS A 107 -0.89 -15.02 -28.21
C CYS A 107 -1.42 -15.21 -29.65
N PRO A 108 -0.56 -15.16 -30.67
CA PRO A 108 -0.88 -15.69 -31.98
C PRO A 108 -1.37 -17.14 -31.90
N LYS A 109 -2.32 -17.53 -32.78
CA LYS A 109 -2.92 -18.88 -32.78
C LYS A 109 -1.86 -20.00 -32.83
N ILE A 110 -0.81 -19.77 -33.62
CA ILE A 110 0.36 -20.63 -33.82
C ILE A 110 1.14 -20.96 -32.53
N LEU A 111 1.10 -20.08 -31.51
CA LEU A 111 1.86 -20.24 -30.27
C LEU A 111 1.06 -20.93 -29.16
N GLY A 112 -0.25 -21.13 -29.34
CA GLY A 112 -1.12 -21.63 -28.27
C GLY A 112 -0.75 -23.02 -27.76
N SER A 113 -0.42 -23.96 -28.66
CA SER A 113 0.03 -25.30 -28.32
C SER A 113 1.38 -25.28 -27.58
N GLN A 114 2.31 -24.45 -28.05
CA GLN A 114 3.62 -24.26 -27.43
C GLN A 114 3.47 -23.73 -26.00
N TRP A 115 2.65 -22.69 -25.78
CA TRP A 115 2.37 -22.16 -24.44
C TRP A 115 1.81 -23.24 -23.52
N LYS A 116 0.85 -24.03 -23.99
CA LYS A 116 0.25 -25.12 -23.20
C LYS A 116 1.27 -26.19 -22.83
N GLU A 117 2.11 -26.61 -23.77
CA GLU A 117 3.17 -27.60 -23.53
C GLU A 117 4.21 -27.07 -22.55
N GLU A 118 4.71 -25.84 -22.75
CA GLU A 118 5.78 -25.28 -21.92
C GLU A 118 5.33 -25.03 -20.47
N LEU A 119 4.12 -24.49 -20.26
CA LEU A 119 3.56 -24.31 -18.92
C LEU A 119 3.44 -25.63 -18.18
N LEU A 120 2.93 -26.67 -18.84
CA LEU A 120 2.75 -27.99 -18.22
C LEU A 120 4.10 -28.68 -17.97
N THR A 121 4.94 -28.80 -18.99
CA THR A 121 6.15 -29.62 -18.94
C THR A 121 7.29 -28.99 -18.16
N LYS A 122 7.39 -27.65 -18.13
CA LYS A 122 8.51 -26.96 -17.45
C LYS A 122 8.11 -26.44 -16.08
N PHE A 123 6.87 -25.97 -15.92
CA PHE A 123 6.40 -25.28 -14.72
C PHE A 123 5.28 -26.01 -13.98
N ASN A 124 4.76 -27.13 -14.50
CA ASN A 124 3.64 -27.88 -13.93
C ASN A 124 2.35 -27.03 -13.76
N ILE A 125 2.14 -26.10 -14.69
CA ILE A 125 0.97 -25.22 -14.74
C ILE A 125 0.03 -25.75 -15.82
N PHE A 126 -1.16 -26.19 -15.42
CA PHE A 126 -2.20 -26.60 -16.35
C PHE A 126 -2.69 -25.39 -17.18
N SER A 127 -3.21 -25.65 -18.36
CA SER A 127 -3.80 -24.59 -19.18
C SER A 127 -4.69 -25.15 -20.28
N ASP A 128 -5.68 -24.34 -20.68
CA ASP A 128 -6.57 -24.66 -21.78
C ASP A 128 -6.61 -23.58 -22.86
N ILE A 129 -6.65 -24.04 -24.11
CA ILE A 129 -6.74 -23.17 -25.28
C ILE A 129 -8.20 -22.97 -25.61
N ILE A 130 -8.71 -21.76 -25.36
CA ILE A 130 -10.13 -21.41 -25.56
C ILE A 130 -10.22 -20.21 -26.50
N THR A 131 -10.95 -20.37 -27.60
CA THR A 131 -11.11 -19.33 -28.63
C THR A 131 -12.59 -19.10 -28.96
N GLY A 132 -12.89 -17.99 -29.63
CA GLY A 132 -14.25 -17.64 -30.03
C GLY A 132 -15.19 -17.42 -28.83
N LYS A 133 -16.48 -17.72 -29.02
CA LYS A 133 -17.54 -17.47 -28.03
C LYS A 133 -17.34 -18.22 -26.70
N ASN A 134 -16.60 -19.33 -26.72
CA ASN A 134 -16.34 -20.15 -25.54
C ASN A 134 -15.50 -19.41 -24.50
N LEU A 135 -14.74 -18.38 -24.90
CA LEU A 135 -13.94 -17.56 -23.98
C LEU A 135 -14.82 -16.88 -22.91
N ARG A 136 -16.10 -16.60 -23.19
CA ARG A 136 -17.03 -16.02 -22.22
C ARG A 136 -17.33 -16.93 -21.03
N LYS A 137 -17.26 -18.24 -21.24
CA LYS A 137 -17.54 -19.28 -20.23
C LYS A 137 -16.27 -19.86 -19.63
N ALA A 138 -15.10 -19.40 -20.08
CA ALA A 138 -13.82 -19.90 -19.60
C ALA A 138 -13.65 -19.56 -18.11
N ASP A 139 -13.32 -20.56 -17.31
CA ASP A 139 -13.00 -20.39 -15.90
C ASP A 139 -11.61 -20.97 -15.60
N PRO A 140 -10.64 -20.14 -15.20
CA PRO A 140 -9.30 -20.61 -14.87
C PRO A 140 -9.21 -21.33 -13.50
N ASP A 141 -10.27 -21.43 -12.70
CA ASP A 141 -10.18 -22.02 -11.35
C ASP A 141 -9.71 -23.49 -11.33
N GLU A 142 -10.03 -24.27 -12.37
CA GLU A 142 -9.60 -25.67 -12.48
C GLU A 142 -8.25 -25.84 -13.20
N THR A 143 -7.94 -24.93 -14.13
CA THR A 143 -6.80 -25.08 -15.05
C THR A 143 -5.65 -24.14 -14.72
N GLY A 144 -5.85 -23.07 -13.97
CA GLY A 144 -4.86 -22.02 -13.66
C GLY A 144 -4.72 -20.97 -14.78
N ALA A 145 -4.57 -21.40 -16.04
CA ALA A 145 -4.36 -20.49 -17.16
C ALA A 145 -5.25 -20.78 -18.39
N ILE A 146 -5.78 -19.72 -19.00
CA ILE A 146 -6.52 -19.77 -20.27
C ILE A 146 -5.69 -19.10 -21.36
N ILE A 147 -5.47 -19.82 -22.46
CA ILE A 147 -4.74 -19.33 -23.64
C ILE A 147 -5.75 -19.01 -24.75
N THR A 148 -5.65 -17.82 -25.32
CA THR A 148 -6.54 -17.35 -26.38
C THR A 148 -5.81 -16.52 -27.43
N THR A 149 -6.55 -16.07 -28.46
CA THR A 149 -6.02 -15.27 -29.57
C THR A 149 -6.42 -13.80 -29.45
N TYR A 150 -5.64 -12.90 -30.06
CA TYR A 150 -5.96 -11.47 -30.13
C TYR A 150 -7.35 -11.18 -30.68
N ASP A 151 -7.77 -11.88 -31.74
CA ASP A 151 -9.11 -11.71 -32.31
C ASP A 151 -10.22 -12.17 -31.35
N SER A 152 -10.02 -13.30 -30.67
CA SER A 152 -10.99 -13.79 -29.69
C SER A 152 -11.09 -12.84 -28.50
N ALA A 153 -9.95 -12.38 -27.98
CA ALA A 153 -9.89 -11.40 -26.90
C ALA A 153 -10.59 -10.10 -27.31
N ARG A 154 -10.25 -9.52 -28.48
CA ARG A 154 -10.88 -8.29 -29.00
C ARG A 154 -12.41 -8.37 -29.04
N MET A 155 -12.98 -9.53 -29.35
CA MET A 155 -14.43 -9.70 -29.46
C MET A 155 -15.14 -9.92 -28.12
N TYR A 156 -14.46 -10.48 -27.11
CA TYR A 156 -15.12 -11.03 -25.93
C TYR A 156 -14.60 -10.52 -24.59
N LEU A 157 -13.44 -9.85 -24.54
CA LEU A 157 -12.82 -9.40 -23.30
C LEU A 157 -13.75 -8.53 -22.47
N GLU A 158 -14.48 -7.61 -23.11
CA GLU A 158 -15.44 -6.72 -22.42
C GLU A 158 -16.58 -7.50 -21.74
N SER A 159 -17.01 -8.62 -22.33
CA SER A 159 -18.14 -9.43 -21.85
C SER A 159 -17.78 -10.40 -20.71
N ILE A 160 -16.49 -10.56 -20.41
CA ILE A 160 -16.02 -11.38 -19.28
C ILE A 160 -16.21 -10.55 -17.99
N PRO A 161 -16.41 -11.16 -16.81
CA PRO A 161 -16.33 -10.42 -15.54
C PRO A 161 -14.95 -9.78 -15.31
N LYS A 162 -14.89 -8.64 -14.61
CA LYS A 162 -13.63 -7.90 -14.41
C LYS A 162 -12.64 -8.61 -13.50
N ASP A 163 -13.12 -9.46 -12.60
CA ASP A 163 -12.37 -10.22 -11.59
C ASP A 163 -12.06 -11.66 -12.03
N ARG A 164 -12.48 -12.06 -13.23
CA ARG A 164 -12.27 -13.42 -13.77
C ARG A 164 -10.80 -13.80 -13.88
N PHE A 165 -9.96 -12.84 -14.24
CA PHE A 165 -8.53 -13.03 -14.46
C PHE A 165 -7.73 -12.04 -13.62
N GLN A 166 -6.64 -12.52 -13.03
CA GLN A 166 -5.74 -11.72 -12.21
C GLN A 166 -4.54 -11.21 -13.00
N MET A 167 -4.06 -11.99 -13.97
CA MET A 167 -2.92 -11.63 -14.81
C MET A 167 -3.29 -11.67 -16.30
N LEU A 168 -2.80 -10.68 -17.05
CA LEU A 168 -2.80 -10.67 -18.51
C LEU A 168 -1.37 -10.83 -19.02
N VAL A 169 -1.15 -11.84 -19.86
CA VAL A 169 0.09 -11.99 -20.65
C VAL A 169 -0.24 -11.70 -22.11
N LEU A 170 0.45 -10.75 -22.71
CA LEU A 170 0.34 -10.38 -24.11
C LEU A 170 1.62 -10.79 -24.83
N ASP A 171 1.58 -11.90 -25.55
CA ASP A 171 2.70 -12.38 -26.35
C ASP A 171 2.63 -11.80 -27.77
N GLU A 172 3.75 -11.36 -28.32
CA GLU A 172 3.81 -10.52 -29.53
C GLU A 172 3.05 -9.20 -29.39
N ALA A 173 3.32 -8.49 -28.29
CA ALA A 173 2.68 -7.22 -27.95
C ALA A 173 2.90 -6.11 -28.99
N HIS A 174 3.87 -6.26 -29.92
CA HIS A 174 4.05 -5.36 -31.06
C HIS A 174 2.76 -5.20 -31.89
N LYS A 175 1.82 -6.15 -31.86
CA LYS A 175 0.49 -6.03 -32.50
C LYS A 175 -0.35 -4.86 -31.96
N LEU A 176 0.01 -4.28 -30.82
CA LEU A 176 -0.69 -3.17 -30.18
C LEU A 176 0.05 -1.82 -30.32
N ARG A 177 1.15 -1.76 -31.09
CA ARG A 177 2.03 -0.57 -31.20
C ARG A 177 1.44 0.61 -31.99
N ASN A 178 0.40 0.39 -32.78
CA ASN A 178 -0.22 1.41 -33.64
C ASN A 178 -1.41 2.12 -32.96
N LEU A 179 -1.31 2.42 -31.66
CA LEU A 179 -2.36 3.15 -30.95
C LEU A 179 -2.33 4.66 -31.29
N TYR A 180 -1.14 5.15 -31.64
CA TYR A 180 -0.82 6.54 -31.92
C TYR A 180 0.02 6.69 -33.19
N GLY A 181 0.12 7.91 -33.74
CA GLY A 181 0.90 8.18 -34.96
C GLY A 181 0.31 7.55 -36.23
N VAL A 182 -0.99 7.23 -36.22
CA VAL A 182 -1.75 6.68 -37.35
C VAL A 182 -3.13 7.33 -37.42
N ASP A 183 -3.66 7.52 -38.63
CA ASP A 183 -4.98 8.17 -38.83
C ASP A 183 -6.12 7.40 -38.16
N LYS A 184 -6.04 6.06 -38.15
CA LYS A 184 -7.08 5.19 -37.63
C LYS A 184 -6.47 4.03 -36.82
N PRO A 185 -6.48 4.13 -35.48
CA PRO A 185 -5.93 3.08 -34.63
C PRO A 185 -6.68 1.74 -34.77
N PRO A 186 -5.98 0.59 -34.74
CA PRO A 186 -6.61 -0.73 -34.83
C PRO A 186 -7.58 -0.99 -33.67
N LYS A 187 -8.74 -1.59 -33.98
CA LYS A 187 -9.76 -1.94 -32.96
C LYS A 187 -9.21 -2.84 -31.85
N VAL A 188 -8.23 -3.69 -32.15
CA VAL A 188 -7.57 -4.56 -31.16
C VAL A 188 -6.83 -3.73 -30.10
N ALA A 189 -6.03 -2.74 -30.52
CA ALA A 189 -5.28 -1.86 -29.62
C ALA A 189 -6.22 -1.02 -28.74
N ILE A 190 -7.28 -0.47 -29.32
CA ILE A 190 -8.31 0.30 -28.58
C ILE A 190 -8.99 -0.59 -27.51
N CYS A 191 -9.36 -1.82 -27.86
CA CYS A 191 -10.00 -2.75 -26.93
C CYS A 191 -9.11 -3.09 -25.74
N PHE A 192 -7.83 -3.41 -25.99
CA PHE A 192 -6.88 -3.70 -24.91
C PHE A 192 -6.61 -2.46 -24.05
N ARG A 193 -6.44 -1.29 -24.66
CA ARG A 193 -6.29 -0.03 -23.91
C ARG A 193 -7.44 0.19 -22.93
N LYS A 194 -8.68 0.06 -23.40
CA LYS A 194 -9.88 0.19 -22.56
C LYS A 194 -9.93 -0.86 -21.45
N ALA A 195 -9.61 -2.12 -21.75
CA ALA A 195 -9.58 -3.18 -20.75
C ALA A 195 -8.53 -2.94 -19.65
N LEU A 196 -7.38 -2.38 -20.02
CA LEU A 196 -6.33 -1.99 -19.09
C LEU A 196 -6.73 -0.76 -18.26
N GLU A 197 -7.38 0.24 -18.87
CA GLU A 197 -7.91 1.44 -18.20
C GLU A 197 -8.96 1.07 -17.14
N GLU A 198 -9.81 0.08 -17.45
CA GLU A 198 -10.79 -0.47 -16.51
C GLU A 198 -10.17 -1.27 -15.34
N ARG A 199 -8.83 -1.41 -15.32
CA ARG A 199 -8.04 -2.16 -14.32
C ARG A 199 -8.57 -3.57 -14.07
N ARG A 200 -8.85 -4.29 -15.17
CA ARG A 200 -9.36 -5.66 -15.13
C ARG A 200 -8.32 -6.70 -14.72
N PHE A 201 -7.04 -6.33 -14.69
CA PHE A 201 -5.94 -7.24 -14.35
C PHE A 201 -5.08 -6.62 -13.26
N ARG A 202 -4.70 -7.44 -12.29
CA ARG A 202 -3.76 -7.08 -11.23
C ARG A 202 -2.33 -7.05 -11.74
N PHE A 203 -1.98 -7.93 -12.67
CA PHE A 203 -0.64 -8.02 -13.26
C PHE A 203 -0.72 -7.99 -14.79
N VAL A 204 0.18 -7.27 -15.45
CA VAL A 204 0.24 -7.20 -16.92
C VAL A 204 1.67 -7.42 -17.38
N LEU A 205 1.88 -8.48 -18.16
CA LEU A 205 3.17 -8.80 -18.76
C LEU A 205 3.04 -8.73 -20.27
N MET A 206 3.81 -7.85 -20.90
CA MET A 206 3.90 -7.78 -22.35
C MET A 206 5.21 -8.40 -22.81
N LEU A 207 5.15 -9.24 -23.83
CA LEU A 207 6.31 -9.89 -24.43
C LEU A 207 6.39 -9.45 -25.89
N THR A 208 7.55 -8.97 -26.32
CA THR A 208 7.83 -8.70 -27.73
C THR A 208 9.31 -8.93 -27.99
N ALA A 209 9.70 -9.27 -29.21
CA ALA A 209 11.11 -9.15 -29.59
C ALA A 209 11.45 -7.73 -30.04
N THR A 210 10.43 -6.94 -30.39
CA THR A 210 10.57 -5.81 -31.31
C THR A 210 9.73 -4.63 -30.83
N PRO A 211 10.24 -3.89 -29.84
CA PRO A 211 9.47 -2.81 -29.22
C PRO A 211 9.32 -1.59 -30.15
N ILE A 212 10.19 -1.44 -31.15
CA ILE A 212 10.14 -0.41 -32.20
C ILE A 212 10.26 -1.11 -33.56
N GLN A 213 9.43 -0.73 -34.52
CA GLN A 213 9.61 -1.08 -35.93
C GLN A 213 10.33 0.03 -36.66
N ASN A 214 9.76 1.24 -36.67
CA ASN A 214 10.30 2.38 -37.43
C ASN A 214 9.97 3.74 -36.84
N ARG A 215 9.06 3.82 -35.85
CA ARG A 215 8.56 5.09 -35.33
C ARG A 215 8.61 5.12 -33.82
N LEU A 216 8.99 6.26 -33.26
CA LEU A 216 9.00 6.50 -31.81
C LEU A 216 7.60 6.37 -31.19
N TRP A 217 6.53 6.49 -32.01
CA TRP A 217 5.15 6.21 -31.62
C TRP A 217 4.88 4.76 -31.18
N ASP A 218 5.69 3.81 -31.63
CA ASP A 218 5.54 2.39 -31.27
C ASP A 218 5.75 2.21 -29.75
N LEU A 219 6.85 2.78 -29.25
CA LEU A 219 7.15 2.80 -27.81
C LEU A 219 6.17 3.64 -27.03
N TYR A 220 5.80 4.81 -27.55
CA TYR A 220 4.80 5.65 -26.90
C TYR A 220 3.49 4.87 -26.67
N SER A 221 3.04 4.10 -27.66
CA SER A 221 1.84 3.26 -27.56
C SER A 221 1.98 2.12 -26.55
N LEU A 222 3.09 1.38 -26.57
CA LEU A 222 3.31 0.28 -25.61
C LEU A 222 3.46 0.79 -24.17
N VAL A 223 4.16 1.91 -23.97
CA VAL A 223 4.29 2.57 -22.67
C VAL A 223 2.94 3.14 -22.21
N ASP A 224 2.12 3.71 -23.11
CA ASP A 224 0.75 4.14 -22.78
C ASP A 224 -0.08 2.97 -22.21
N LEU A 225 -0.09 1.82 -22.86
CA LEU A 225 -0.83 0.65 -22.37
C LEU A 225 -0.38 0.21 -20.96
N LEU A 226 0.93 0.19 -20.69
CA LEU A 226 1.47 -0.17 -19.37
C LEU A 226 1.15 0.89 -18.30
N THR A 227 1.28 2.17 -18.65
CA THR A 227 1.01 3.29 -17.73
C THR A 227 -0.48 3.37 -17.40
N VAL A 228 -1.36 3.18 -18.38
CA VAL A 228 -2.81 3.09 -18.19
C VAL A 228 -3.18 1.90 -17.31
N ALA A 229 -2.52 0.75 -17.49
CA ALA A 229 -2.69 -0.41 -16.60
C ALA A 229 -2.27 -0.12 -15.15
N ARG A 230 -1.19 0.65 -14.94
CA ARG A 230 -0.82 1.19 -13.61
C ARG A 230 -1.77 2.30 -13.13
N GLY A 231 -2.47 2.95 -14.04
CA GLY A 231 -3.33 4.11 -13.82
C GLY A 231 -2.57 5.43 -13.71
N HIS A 232 -1.45 5.57 -14.42
CA HIS A 232 -0.70 6.81 -14.58
C HIS A 232 -1.04 7.46 -15.92
N GLN A 233 -0.57 8.69 -16.11
CA GLN A 233 -0.44 9.25 -17.44
C GLN A 233 0.84 8.73 -18.10
N ASN A 234 0.89 8.81 -19.41
CA ASN A 234 2.10 8.46 -20.14
C ASN A 234 3.24 9.40 -19.71
N PRO A 235 4.39 8.91 -19.22
CA PRO A 235 5.52 9.73 -18.77
C PRO A 235 6.12 10.59 -19.88
N PHE A 236 5.84 10.26 -21.14
CA PHE A 236 6.19 11.07 -22.29
C PHE A 236 5.34 12.34 -22.46
N GLY A 237 4.26 12.49 -21.69
CA GLY A 237 3.24 13.53 -21.84
C GLY A 237 2.17 13.15 -22.85
N ASP A 238 1.35 14.13 -23.26
CA ASP A 238 0.41 13.97 -24.38
C ASP A 238 1.12 13.87 -25.74
N GLU A 239 0.39 13.50 -26.79
CA GLU A 239 0.94 13.31 -28.14
C GLU A 239 1.68 14.55 -28.67
N GLY A 240 1.14 15.75 -28.42
CA GLY A 240 1.73 17.00 -28.87
C GLY A 240 3.01 17.35 -28.10
N THR A 241 3.07 17.01 -26.82
CA THR A 241 4.23 17.20 -25.95
C THR A 241 5.32 16.20 -26.32
N PHE A 242 4.96 14.93 -26.53
CA PHE A 242 5.89 13.90 -26.96
C PHE A 242 6.56 14.27 -28.28
N ALA A 243 5.76 14.65 -29.29
CA ALA A 243 6.28 15.05 -30.59
C ALA A 243 7.20 16.28 -30.50
N ARG A 244 6.83 17.28 -29.70
CA ARG A 244 7.66 18.49 -29.54
C ARG A 244 8.95 18.23 -28.78
N ARG A 245 8.95 17.34 -27.79
CA ARG A 245 10.11 17.10 -26.91
C ARG A 245 11.08 16.08 -27.47
N PHE A 246 10.58 15.00 -28.07
CA PHE A 246 11.41 13.84 -28.41
C PHE A 246 11.61 13.70 -29.93
N ILE A 247 10.63 14.02 -30.77
CA ILE A 247 10.72 13.79 -32.23
C ILE A 247 11.50 14.91 -32.94
N ALA A 248 12.49 14.55 -33.76
CA ALA A 248 13.35 15.49 -34.48
C ALA A 248 12.97 15.70 -35.95
N ASP A 249 12.37 14.70 -36.60
CA ASP A 249 12.13 14.60 -38.05
C ASP A 249 10.65 14.76 -38.46
N GLY A 250 9.85 15.41 -37.60
CA GLY A 250 8.42 15.66 -37.83
C GLY A 250 7.52 14.54 -37.28
N SER A 251 6.31 14.90 -36.83
CA SER A 251 5.40 13.97 -36.13
C SER A 251 4.99 12.77 -36.94
N ASP A 252 4.88 12.90 -38.26
CA ASP A 252 4.35 11.85 -39.12
C ASP A 252 5.41 10.79 -39.43
N GLN A 253 6.68 11.22 -39.55
CA GLN A 253 7.82 10.33 -39.75
C GLN A 253 8.29 9.72 -38.43
N ALA A 254 8.57 10.57 -37.42
CA ALA A 254 8.91 10.19 -36.05
C ALA A 254 9.99 9.11 -35.91
N ARG A 255 11.05 9.14 -36.73
CA ARG A 255 12.11 8.12 -36.73
C ARG A 255 13.38 8.56 -36.01
N ARG A 256 13.54 9.87 -35.79
CA ARG A 256 14.74 10.45 -35.16
C ARG A 256 14.41 11.09 -33.82
N LEU A 257 15.19 10.71 -32.82
CA LEU A 257 15.12 11.30 -31.48
C LEU A 257 16.02 12.53 -31.39
N LYS A 258 15.55 13.58 -30.69
CA LYS A 258 16.37 14.75 -30.42
C LYS A 258 17.56 14.37 -29.53
N LEU A 259 18.77 14.75 -29.93
CA LEU A 259 20.02 14.40 -29.23
C LEU A 259 20.00 14.75 -27.74
N HIS A 260 19.52 15.94 -27.37
CA HIS A 260 19.46 16.38 -25.96
C HIS A 260 18.39 15.65 -25.13
N ALA A 261 17.46 14.92 -25.75
CA ALA A 261 16.37 14.22 -25.07
C ALA A 261 16.62 12.70 -24.97
N GLN A 262 17.77 12.20 -25.43
CA GLN A 262 18.08 10.77 -25.47
C GLN A 262 18.11 10.12 -24.09
N ASP A 263 18.82 10.73 -23.13
CA ASP A 263 18.96 10.16 -21.78
C ASP A 263 17.63 10.16 -21.02
N GLU A 264 16.84 11.23 -21.17
CA GLU A 264 15.49 11.30 -20.60
C GLU A 264 14.59 10.22 -21.22
N PHE A 265 14.59 10.09 -22.55
CA PHE A 265 13.79 9.09 -23.25
C PHE A 265 14.13 7.67 -22.78
N ARG A 266 15.43 7.34 -22.72
CA ARG A 266 15.92 6.03 -22.25
C ARG A 266 15.52 5.76 -20.81
N SER A 267 15.70 6.74 -19.92
CA SER A 267 15.30 6.62 -18.51
C SER A 267 13.82 6.26 -18.37
N ILE A 268 12.95 6.92 -19.15
CA ILE A 268 11.52 6.62 -19.18
C ILE A 268 11.27 5.20 -19.70
N VAL A 269 11.83 4.83 -20.86
CA VAL A 269 11.62 3.49 -21.45
C VAL A 269 12.11 2.40 -20.50
N TYR A 270 13.26 2.57 -19.87
CA TYR A 270 13.85 1.61 -18.93
C TYR A 270 13.00 1.42 -17.67
N GLY A 271 12.18 2.40 -17.28
CA GLY A 271 11.23 2.24 -16.17
C GLY A 271 10.12 1.21 -16.44
N TYR A 272 9.84 0.89 -17.70
CA TYR A 272 8.75 0.01 -18.12
C TYR A 272 9.21 -1.23 -18.89
N MET A 273 10.34 -1.15 -19.60
CA MET A 273 10.87 -2.18 -20.49
C MET A 273 12.14 -2.82 -19.94
N SER A 274 12.24 -4.15 -19.99
CA SER A 274 13.48 -4.91 -19.82
C SER A 274 13.87 -5.46 -21.19
N ARG A 275 15.14 -5.31 -21.59
CA ARG A 275 15.64 -5.79 -22.87
C ARG A 275 17.04 -6.36 -22.73
N VAL A 276 17.19 -7.60 -23.14
CA VAL A 276 18.50 -8.24 -23.33
C VAL A 276 18.70 -8.58 -24.80
N ARG A 277 19.85 -8.20 -25.35
CA ARG A 277 20.24 -8.51 -26.73
C ARG A 277 20.97 -9.84 -26.82
N ARG A 278 20.92 -10.51 -27.98
CA ARG A 278 21.66 -11.77 -28.21
C ARG A 278 23.16 -11.62 -27.96
N ASN A 279 23.75 -10.52 -28.45
CA ASN A 279 25.18 -10.23 -28.28
C ASN A 279 25.54 -9.98 -26.80
N ASP A 280 24.65 -9.37 -26.03
CA ASP A 280 24.87 -9.06 -24.61
C ASP A 280 24.69 -10.31 -23.74
N ALA A 281 23.79 -11.22 -24.13
CA ALA A 281 23.50 -12.44 -23.37
C ALA A 281 24.68 -13.43 -23.31
N LYS A 282 25.68 -13.29 -24.19
CA LYS A 282 26.84 -14.20 -24.32
C LYS A 282 26.43 -15.68 -24.46
N LEU A 283 25.27 -15.93 -25.08
CA LEU A 283 24.75 -17.27 -25.33
C LEU A 283 25.13 -17.74 -26.72
N TYR A 284 25.48 -19.02 -26.83
CA TYR A 284 25.81 -19.63 -28.12
C TYR A 284 24.54 -19.94 -28.92
N PHE A 285 24.49 -19.43 -30.16
CA PHE A 285 23.51 -19.82 -31.17
C PHE A 285 24.25 -20.48 -32.33
N PRO A 286 23.67 -21.51 -32.99
CA PRO A 286 24.27 -22.06 -34.19
C PRO A 286 24.30 -21.03 -35.32
N ASP A 287 25.42 -20.94 -36.02
CA ASP A 287 25.53 -20.13 -37.23
C ASP A 287 24.70 -20.76 -38.35
N ARG A 288 24.17 -19.94 -39.26
CA ARG A 288 23.34 -20.41 -40.37
C ARG A 288 24.07 -20.30 -41.69
N ILE A 289 24.07 -21.38 -42.46
CA ILE A 289 24.73 -21.48 -43.76
C ILE A 289 23.65 -21.67 -44.81
N VAL A 290 23.30 -20.59 -45.52
CA VAL A 290 22.27 -20.62 -46.58
C VAL A 290 22.91 -21.03 -47.90
N GLN A 291 22.37 -22.07 -48.53
CA GLN A 291 22.86 -22.65 -49.77
C GLN A 291 21.75 -22.75 -50.81
N MET A 292 22.09 -22.37 -52.04
CA MET A 292 21.19 -22.39 -53.19
C MET A 292 21.43 -23.70 -53.95
N HIS A 293 20.51 -24.65 -53.82
CA HIS A 293 20.63 -25.98 -54.44
C HIS A 293 19.98 -25.97 -55.83
N ARG A 294 20.76 -25.55 -56.82
CA ARG A 294 20.35 -25.48 -58.22
C ARG A 294 20.32 -26.86 -58.85
N VAL A 295 19.21 -27.19 -59.49
CA VAL A 295 19.06 -28.42 -60.29
C VAL A 295 18.65 -28.06 -61.71
N ASP A 296 19.21 -28.78 -62.68
CA ASP A 296 18.86 -28.54 -64.08
C ASP A 296 17.48 -29.17 -64.40
N PRO A 297 16.53 -28.40 -64.97
CA PRO A 297 15.19 -28.89 -65.25
C PRO A 297 15.22 -30.00 -66.32
N THR A 298 14.36 -31.00 -66.15
CA THR A 298 14.14 -32.03 -67.16
C THR A 298 13.33 -31.48 -68.33
N VAL A 299 13.43 -32.14 -69.50
CA VAL A 299 12.65 -31.77 -70.70
C VAL A 299 11.15 -31.74 -70.41
N ALA A 300 10.66 -32.69 -69.61
CA ALA A 300 9.25 -32.77 -69.27
C ALA A 300 8.81 -31.67 -68.28
N GLU A 301 9.69 -31.20 -67.39
CA GLU A 301 9.41 -30.03 -66.53
C GLU A 301 9.34 -28.73 -67.35
N LEU A 302 10.20 -28.56 -68.36
CA LEU A 302 10.11 -27.41 -69.28
C LEU A 302 8.79 -27.44 -70.07
N GLN A 303 8.40 -28.61 -70.59
CA GLN A 303 7.09 -28.79 -71.25
C GLN A 303 5.92 -28.47 -70.31
N LEU A 304 6.03 -28.83 -69.02
CA LEU A 304 5.01 -28.52 -68.02
C LEU A 304 4.88 -27.01 -67.77
N ILE A 305 6.01 -26.30 -67.68
CA ILE A 305 6.05 -24.84 -67.54
C ILE A 305 5.39 -24.17 -68.75
N ASP A 306 5.76 -24.60 -69.96
CA ASP A 306 5.20 -24.07 -71.22
C ASP A 306 3.69 -24.31 -71.33
N ALA A 307 3.21 -25.48 -70.90
CA ALA A 307 1.78 -25.82 -70.89
C ALA A 307 0.95 -24.90 -69.97
N ILE A 308 1.56 -24.34 -68.91
CA ILE A 308 0.91 -23.43 -67.96
C ILE A 308 1.08 -21.96 -68.35
N ALA A 309 2.17 -21.61 -69.03
CA ALA A 309 2.59 -20.22 -69.28
C ALA A 309 1.50 -19.36 -69.95
N LYS A 310 0.82 -19.87 -70.99
CA LYS A 310 -0.27 -19.15 -71.67
C LYS A 310 -1.59 -19.20 -70.90
N PRO A 311 -2.11 -20.37 -70.48
CA PRO A 311 -3.40 -20.44 -69.78
C PRO A 311 -3.47 -19.58 -68.51
N ILE A 312 -2.39 -19.50 -67.76
CA ILE A 312 -2.37 -18.73 -66.51
C ILE A 312 -2.52 -17.22 -66.73
N GLN A 313 -2.00 -16.70 -67.84
CA GLN A 313 -2.12 -15.29 -68.23
C GLN A 313 -3.57 -14.91 -68.55
N CYS A 314 -4.35 -15.86 -69.08
CA CYS A 314 -5.76 -15.65 -69.43
C CYS A 314 -6.70 -15.69 -68.21
N LEU A 315 -6.24 -16.13 -67.04
CA LEU A 315 -7.04 -16.16 -65.82
C LEU A 315 -7.23 -14.75 -65.24
N LYS A 316 -8.49 -14.33 -65.04
CA LYS A 316 -8.81 -13.05 -64.38
C LYS A 316 -8.64 -13.08 -62.86
N ASN A 317 -8.70 -14.28 -62.26
CA ASN A 317 -8.63 -14.44 -60.81
C ASN A 317 -7.18 -14.54 -60.33
N LYS A 318 -6.70 -13.49 -59.64
CA LYS A 318 -5.34 -13.40 -59.09
C LYS A 318 -5.02 -14.51 -58.09
N LEU A 319 -5.96 -14.86 -57.22
CA LEU A 319 -5.77 -15.92 -56.22
C LEU A 319 -5.61 -17.29 -56.89
N ALA A 320 -6.35 -17.53 -57.98
CA ALA A 320 -6.19 -18.74 -58.77
C ALA A 320 -4.81 -18.82 -59.42
N GLN A 321 -4.31 -17.70 -59.96
CA GLN A 321 -2.95 -17.63 -60.53
C GLN A 321 -1.88 -17.92 -59.48
N ILE A 322 -1.94 -17.27 -58.30
CA ILE A 322 -0.99 -17.51 -57.20
C ILE A 322 -0.99 -18.98 -56.80
N SER A 323 -2.18 -19.56 -56.63
CA SER A 323 -2.31 -20.96 -56.21
C SER A 323 -1.76 -21.95 -57.24
N ILE A 324 -1.93 -21.70 -58.54
CA ILE A 324 -1.34 -22.51 -59.63
C ILE A 324 0.18 -22.37 -59.63
N LEU A 325 0.71 -21.14 -59.53
CA LEU A 325 2.16 -20.90 -59.53
C LEU A 325 2.84 -21.56 -58.32
N GLN A 326 2.27 -21.42 -57.12
CA GLN A 326 2.78 -22.10 -55.92
C GLN A 326 2.73 -23.64 -56.05
N ALA A 327 1.72 -24.18 -56.73
CA ALA A 327 1.63 -25.63 -56.99
C ALA A 327 2.69 -26.08 -58.00
N LEU A 328 2.88 -25.31 -59.09
CA LEU A 328 3.91 -25.55 -60.10
C LEU A 328 5.31 -25.54 -59.49
N THR A 329 5.60 -24.62 -58.56
CA THR A 329 6.89 -24.57 -57.85
C THR A 329 7.10 -25.71 -56.87
N SER A 330 6.02 -26.37 -56.43
CA SER A 330 6.07 -27.41 -55.40
C SER A 330 6.38 -28.77 -55.98
N SER A 331 5.49 -29.31 -56.82
CA SER A 331 5.72 -30.56 -57.54
C SER A 331 4.74 -30.72 -58.72
N PRO A 332 5.08 -31.55 -59.72
CA PRO A 332 4.15 -31.89 -60.80
C PRO A 332 2.83 -32.49 -60.29
N GLU A 333 2.89 -33.33 -59.23
CA GLU A 333 1.69 -33.92 -58.61
C GLU A 333 0.83 -32.87 -57.91
N ALA A 334 1.44 -31.91 -57.22
CA ALA A 334 0.72 -30.81 -56.56
C ALA A 334 0.01 -29.92 -57.59
N LEU A 335 0.67 -29.60 -58.71
CA LEU A 335 0.07 -28.85 -59.81
C LEU A 335 -1.13 -29.60 -60.41
N LEU A 336 -0.97 -30.90 -60.70
CA LEU A 336 -2.04 -31.73 -61.24
C LEU A 336 -3.25 -31.80 -60.28
N ALA A 337 -3.01 -32.01 -58.99
CA ALA A 337 -4.06 -32.04 -57.98
C ALA A 337 -4.80 -30.69 -57.88
N GLN A 338 -4.05 -29.59 -57.90
CA GLN A 338 -4.60 -28.24 -57.86
C GLN A 338 -5.48 -27.96 -59.09
N LEU A 339 -5.01 -28.31 -60.30
CA LEU A 339 -5.76 -28.12 -61.54
C LEU A 339 -6.99 -29.01 -61.63
N LYS A 340 -6.92 -30.28 -61.20
CA LYS A 340 -8.09 -31.16 -61.11
C LYS A 340 -9.15 -30.59 -60.17
N ASN A 341 -8.76 -30.06 -59.02
CA ASN A 341 -9.67 -29.46 -58.07
C ASN A 341 -10.30 -28.17 -58.62
N MET A 342 -9.49 -27.31 -59.26
CA MET A 342 -9.97 -26.10 -59.91
C MET A 342 -10.89 -26.38 -61.11
N ALA A 343 -10.61 -27.43 -61.89
CA ALA A 343 -11.44 -27.85 -63.00
C ALA A 343 -12.81 -28.37 -62.53
N ARG A 344 -12.84 -29.16 -61.45
CA ARG A 344 -14.09 -29.59 -60.79
C ARG A 344 -14.95 -28.41 -60.32
N ASN A 345 -14.30 -27.34 -59.86
CA ASN A 345 -14.96 -26.12 -59.39
C ASN A 345 -15.19 -25.08 -60.50
N GLY A 346 -14.96 -25.43 -61.78
CA GLY A 346 -15.16 -24.53 -62.93
C GLY A 346 -14.22 -23.32 -63.00
N THR A 347 -13.13 -23.31 -62.22
CA THR A 347 -12.17 -22.20 -62.15
C THR A 347 -11.16 -22.21 -63.30
N VAL A 348 -10.82 -23.39 -63.82
CA VAL A 348 -9.94 -23.59 -64.99
C VAL A 348 -10.58 -24.59 -65.96
N PRO A 349 -10.26 -24.56 -67.26
CA PRO A 349 -10.78 -25.53 -68.23
C PRO A 349 -10.33 -26.96 -67.92
N SER A 350 -11.22 -27.95 -68.02
CA SER A 350 -10.89 -29.37 -67.81
C SER A 350 -9.76 -29.86 -68.72
N GLN A 351 -9.70 -29.36 -69.95
CA GLN A 351 -8.66 -29.68 -70.92
C GLN A 351 -7.25 -29.33 -70.42
N LEU A 352 -7.08 -28.25 -69.64
CA LEU A 352 -5.79 -27.90 -69.06
C LEU A 352 -5.32 -28.95 -68.05
N ALA A 353 -6.24 -29.45 -67.21
CA ALA A 353 -5.93 -30.49 -66.24
C ALA A 353 -5.60 -31.83 -66.92
N GLU A 354 -6.25 -32.14 -68.05
CA GLU A 354 -5.95 -33.32 -68.87
C GLU A 354 -4.57 -33.23 -69.53
N THR A 355 -4.24 -32.12 -70.19
CA THR A 355 -2.91 -31.90 -70.78
C THR A 355 -1.79 -32.07 -69.75
N VAL A 356 -1.97 -31.46 -68.56
CA VAL A 356 -1.00 -31.60 -67.46
C VAL A 356 -0.93 -33.04 -66.95
N ASN A 357 -2.07 -33.74 -66.86
CA ASN A 357 -2.09 -35.15 -66.46
C ASN A 357 -1.28 -36.04 -67.41
N GLU A 358 -1.40 -35.83 -68.72
CA GLU A 358 -0.66 -36.61 -69.73
C GLU A 358 0.85 -36.43 -69.62
N ILE A 359 1.30 -35.20 -69.32
CA ILE A 359 2.72 -34.91 -69.08
C ILE A 359 3.15 -35.60 -67.78
N VAL A 360 2.48 -35.31 -66.66
CA VAL A 360 2.87 -35.77 -65.32
C VAL A 360 2.92 -37.30 -65.20
N VAL A 361 1.99 -38.03 -65.81
CA VAL A 361 1.97 -39.50 -65.75
C VAL A 361 3.17 -40.14 -66.46
N LYS A 362 3.71 -39.47 -67.49
CA LYS A 362 4.87 -39.95 -68.28
C LYS A 362 6.20 -39.39 -67.77
N MET A 363 6.16 -38.48 -66.79
CA MET A 363 7.37 -37.85 -66.25
C MET A 363 8.20 -38.86 -65.44
N PRO A 364 9.53 -38.91 -65.64
CA PRO A 364 10.42 -39.56 -64.67
C PRO A 364 10.46 -38.75 -63.36
N ALA A 365 11.20 -39.23 -62.36
CA ALA A 365 11.43 -38.47 -61.14
C ALA A 365 11.95 -37.06 -61.46
N SER A 366 11.34 -36.03 -60.86
CA SER A 366 11.62 -34.62 -61.14
C SER A 366 13.07 -34.24 -60.83
N ALA A 367 13.56 -33.16 -61.44
CA ALA A 367 14.91 -32.67 -61.19
C ALA A 367 15.13 -32.37 -59.70
N LYS A 368 14.11 -31.83 -59.01
CA LYS A 368 14.15 -31.55 -57.58
C LYS A 368 14.25 -32.81 -56.71
N LEU A 369 13.52 -33.88 -57.04
CA LEU A 369 13.61 -35.16 -56.31
C LEU A 369 15.01 -35.77 -56.47
N ASN A 370 15.52 -35.82 -57.69
CA ASN A 370 16.87 -36.33 -57.96
C ASN A 370 17.96 -35.46 -57.32
N GLY A 371 17.76 -34.14 -57.29
CA GLY A 371 18.62 -33.21 -56.57
C GLY A 371 18.61 -33.40 -55.07
N LEU A 372 17.45 -33.67 -54.48
CA LEU A 372 17.30 -34.00 -53.06
C LEU A 372 17.99 -35.32 -52.71
N GLY A 373 17.86 -36.35 -53.58
CA GLY A 373 18.58 -37.62 -53.43
C GLY A 373 20.09 -37.41 -53.37
N ARG A 374 20.64 -36.69 -54.37
CA ARG A 374 22.08 -36.34 -54.41
C ARG A 374 22.54 -35.57 -53.18
N LEU A 375 21.72 -34.63 -52.68
CA LEU A 375 22.02 -33.87 -51.46
C LEU A 375 22.11 -34.80 -50.25
N ILE A 376 21.15 -35.72 -50.08
CA ILE A 376 21.13 -36.67 -48.96
C ILE A 376 22.32 -37.65 -49.05
N ASP A 377 22.69 -38.08 -50.24
CA ASP A 377 23.86 -38.95 -50.42
C ASP A 377 25.16 -38.23 -50.02
N GLY A 378 25.28 -36.93 -50.34
CA GLY A 378 26.38 -36.10 -49.84
C GLY A 378 26.40 -36.01 -48.31
N LEU A 379 25.25 -35.72 -47.68
CA LEU A 379 25.13 -35.66 -46.21
C LEU A 379 25.48 -37.00 -45.53
N ARG A 380 25.08 -38.12 -46.14
CA ARG A 380 25.42 -39.48 -45.67
C ARG A 380 26.93 -39.75 -45.73
N GLN A 381 27.61 -39.27 -46.77
CA GLN A 381 29.05 -39.44 -46.93
C GLN A 381 29.84 -38.57 -45.94
N GLU A 382 29.43 -37.31 -45.75
CA GLU A 382 30.11 -36.37 -44.87
C GLU A 382 29.95 -36.72 -43.39
N ASN A 383 28.75 -37.15 -42.96
CA ASN A 383 28.50 -37.40 -41.54
C ASN A 383 27.47 -38.51 -41.29
N PRO A 384 27.85 -39.81 -41.44
CA PRO A 384 26.91 -40.94 -41.47
C PRO A 384 26.04 -41.10 -40.22
N ALA A 385 26.54 -40.70 -39.03
CA ALA A 385 25.90 -40.99 -37.75
C ALA A 385 25.12 -39.80 -37.14
N HIS A 386 25.38 -38.56 -37.58
CA HIS A 386 24.87 -37.36 -36.89
C HIS A 386 23.95 -36.46 -37.70
N TRP A 387 23.79 -36.68 -39.02
CA TRP A 387 22.89 -35.85 -39.83
C TRP A 387 21.42 -36.10 -39.50
N ARG A 388 20.68 -35.00 -39.40
CA ARG A 388 19.23 -34.98 -39.19
C ARG A 388 18.63 -33.87 -40.05
N LEU A 389 17.82 -34.28 -41.01
CA LEU A 389 17.26 -33.42 -42.05
C LEU A 389 15.78 -33.16 -41.81
N VAL A 390 15.38 -31.90 -41.90
CA VAL A 390 13.98 -31.48 -41.97
C VAL A 390 13.71 -30.89 -43.35
N ILE A 391 12.73 -31.46 -44.05
CA ILE A 391 12.27 -31.01 -45.36
C ILE A 391 10.93 -30.31 -45.19
N PHE A 392 10.84 -29.05 -45.62
CA PHE A 392 9.60 -28.30 -45.62
C PHE A 392 8.98 -28.24 -47.02
N THR A 393 7.67 -28.43 -47.09
CA THR A 393 6.85 -28.21 -48.29
C THR A 393 5.48 -27.61 -47.97
N GLY A 394 4.93 -26.78 -48.86
CA GLY A 394 3.59 -26.22 -48.72
C GLY A 394 2.45 -27.19 -49.08
N ARG A 395 2.74 -28.30 -49.77
CA ARG A 395 1.72 -29.19 -50.38
C ARG A 395 1.82 -30.62 -49.86
N ARG A 396 0.66 -31.26 -49.63
CA ARG A 396 0.59 -32.65 -49.12
C ARG A 396 0.94 -33.67 -50.18
N GLU A 397 0.56 -33.37 -51.41
CA GLU A 397 0.91 -34.14 -52.59
C GLU A 397 2.44 -34.25 -52.69
N THR A 398 3.14 -33.11 -52.58
CA THR A 398 4.60 -33.05 -52.56
C THR A 398 5.21 -33.80 -51.38
N GLN A 399 4.66 -33.69 -50.17
CA GLN A 399 5.12 -34.48 -49.01
C GLN A 399 5.05 -35.98 -49.29
N THR A 400 3.94 -36.46 -49.88
CA THR A 400 3.73 -37.87 -50.22
C THR A 400 4.70 -38.34 -51.30
N THR A 401 4.94 -37.50 -52.32
CA THR A 401 5.89 -37.79 -53.39
C THR A 401 7.32 -37.91 -52.85
N ILE A 402 7.76 -36.95 -52.01
CA ILE A 402 9.09 -36.98 -51.39
C ILE A 402 9.23 -38.21 -50.49
N GLN A 403 8.22 -38.51 -49.66
CA GLN A 403 8.24 -39.68 -48.78
C GLN A 403 8.43 -40.97 -49.59
N THR A 404 7.60 -41.17 -50.62
CA THR A 404 7.64 -42.36 -51.47
C THR A 404 8.98 -42.48 -52.19
N PHE A 405 9.53 -41.36 -52.67
CA PHE A 405 10.84 -41.33 -53.32
C PHE A 405 11.96 -41.74 -52.36
N LEU A 406 12.02 -41.15 -51.16
CA LEU A 406 13.08 -41.42 -50.19
C LEU A 406 12.99 -42.83 -49.59
N GLU A 407 11.79 -43.33 -49.32
CA GLU A 407 11.57 -44.70 -48.81
C GLU A 407 12.00 -45.76 -49.85
N LYS A 408 11.73 -45.52 -51.15
CA LYS A 408 12.25 -46.37 -52.24
C LYS A 408 13.78 -46.41 -52.29
N HIS A 409 14.45 -45.35 -51.84
CA HIS A 409 15.92 -45.28 -51.73
C HIS A 409 16.43 -45.75 -50.34
N GLY A 410 15.60 -46.48 -49.57
CA GLY A 410 15.99 -47.13 -48.33
C GLY A 410 16.10 -46.21 -47.11
N LEU A 411 15.51 -45.01 -47.13
CA LEU A 411 15.49 -44.09 -45.99
C LEU A 411 14.26 -44.31 -45.11
N LYS A 412 14.46 -44.22 -43.78
CA LYS A 412 13.37 -44.13 -42.81
C LYS A 412 12.94 -42.67 -42.66
N VAL A 413 11.72 -42.38 -43.08
CA VAL A 413 11.16 -41.02 -43.14
C VAL A 413 10.01 -40.87 -42.13
N GLY A 414 9.98 -39.74 -41.45
CA GLY A 414 8.86 -39.29 -40.64
C GLY A 414 8.06 -38.20 -41.35
N THR A 415 6.74 -38.17 -41.17
CA THR A 415 5.88 -37.11 -41.70
C THR A 415 5.24 -36.33 -40.58
N ILE A 416 5.17 -35.01 -40.73
CA ILE A 416 4.41 -34.12 -39.84
C ILE A 416 3.45 -33.30 -40.68
N ASN A 417 2.14 -33.43 -40.44
CA ASN A 417 1.13 -32.81 -41.29
C ASN A 417 -0.13 -32.28 -40.56
N GLY A 418 -0.15 -32.37 -39.22
CA GLY A 418 -1.21 -31.80 -38.38
C GLY A 418 -2.52 -32.59 -38.36
N GLU A 419 -2.59 -33.78 -38.96
CA GLU A 419 -3.81 -34.61 -38.98
C GLU A 419 -3.97 -35.48 -37.73
N SER A 420 -2.86 -35.79 -37.03
CA SER A 420 -2.89 -36.64 -35.84
C SER A 420 -1.76 -36.27 -34.88
N GLY A 421 -2.10 -35.51 -33.83
CA GLY A 421 -1.17 -35.11 -32.78
C GLY A 421 -0.34 -36.26 -32.17
N PRO A 422 -0.93 -37.43 -31.85
CA PRO A 422 -0.17 -38.58 -31.34
C PRO A 422 0.87 -39.13 -32.34
N ARG A 423 0.56 -39.14 -33.63
CA ARG A 423 1.45 -39.66 -34.68
C ARG A 423 2.61 -38.71 -34.99
N ASP A 424 2.35 -37.41 -34.95
CA ASP A 424 3.38 -36.37 -35.06
C ASP A 424 4.33 -36.42 -33.85
N GLN A 425 3.80 -36.64 -32.64
CA GLN A 425 4.60 -36.84 -31.42
C GLN A 425 5.47 -38.10 -31.46
N ASP A 426 4.94 -39.25 -31.91
CA ASP A 426 5.75 -40.47 -32.09
C ASP A 426 6.88 -40.24 -33.10
N THR A 427 6.59 -39.56 -34.21
CA THR A 427 7.59 -39.21 -35.23
C THR A 427 8.71 -38.36 -34.65
N LEU A 428 8.38 -37.34 -33.85
CA LEU A 428 9.36 -36.52 -33.14
C LEU A 428 10.18 -37.32 -32.13
N ALA A 429 9.54 -38.22 -31.37
CA ALA A 429 10.21 -39.07 -30.41
C ALA A 429 11.25 -39.98 -31.10
N ARG A 430 10.90 -40.57 -32.25
CA ARG A 430 11.83 -41.37 -33.07
C ARG A 430 12.99 -40.55 -33.63
N PHE A 431 12.74 -39.31 -34.01
CA PHE A 431 13.74 -38.38 -34.55
C PHE A 431 14.73 -37.88 -33.49
N ARG A 432 14.26 -37.68 -32.25
CA ARG A 432 15.07 -37.17 -31.11
C ARG A 432 16.01 -38.22 -30.51
N LYS A 433 15.82 -39.52 -30.78
CA LYS A 433 16.71 -40.58 -30.27
C LYS A 433 18.17 -40.40 -30.73
N LYS A 434 19.10 -40.91 -29.93
CA LYS A 434 20.53 -40.99 -30.25
C LYS A 434 20.96 -42.46 -30.18
N PRO A 435 21.24 -43.13 -31.32
CA PRO A 435 21.11 -42.66 -32.71
C PRO A 435 19.63 -42.47 -33.13
N PRO A 436 19.34 -41.64 -34.16
CA PRO A 436 17.97 -41.39 -34.60
C PRO A 436 17.37 -42.61 -35.31
N ASN A 437 16.10 -42.93 -35.04
CA ASN A 437 15.39 -44.02 -35.72
C ASN A 437 14.86 -43.60 -37.10
N CYS A 438 14.75 -42.29 -37.34
CA CYS A 438 14.50 -41.68 -38.64
C CYS A 438 15.42 -40.47 -38.81
N HIS A 439 16.11 -40.37 -39.95
CA HIS A 439 17.02 -39.26 -40.24
C HIS A 439 16.34 -38.08 -40.93
N VAL A 440 15.16 -38.32 -41.52
CA VAL A 440 14.43 -37.33 -42.32
C VAL A 440 13.04 -37.13 -41.75
N ILE A 441 12.68 -35.87 -41.51
CA ILE A 441 11.28 -35.45 -41.32
C ILE A 441 10.86 -34.64 -42.54
N ILE A 442 9.69 -34.95 -43.10
CA ILE A 442 9.03 -34.11 -44.09
C ILE A 442 7.85 -33.45 -43.41
N SER A 443 7.85 -32.12 -43.34
CA SER A 443 6.79 -31.36 -42.71
C SER A 443 6.06 -30.46 -43.70
N THR A 444 4.74 -30.44 -43.57
CA THR A 444 3.95 -29.35 -44.15
C THR A 444 3.94 -28.13 -43.24
N GLU A 445 3.58 -26.95 -43.75
CA GLU A 445 3.51 -25.71 -42.97
C GLU A 445 2.58 -25.82 -41.76
N LYS A 446 1.38 -26.37 -41.96
CA LYS A 446 0.40 -26.59 -40.88
C LYS A 446 0.87 -27.64 -39.86
N GLY A 447 1.71 -28.58 -40.30
CA GLY A 447 2.22 -29.66 -39.45
C GLY A 447 3.35 -29.20 -38.53
N ALA A 448 4.29 -28.38 -39.01
CA ALA A 448 5.43 -27.90 -38.21
C ALA A 448 5.08 -26.73 -37.28
N GLU A 449 3.84 -26.31 -37.29
CA GLU A 449 3.34 -25.16 -36.55
C GLU A 449 3.50 -25.38 -35.03
N GLY A 450 4.41 -24.64 -34.39
CA GLY A 450 4.66 -24.73 -32.95
C GLY A 450 5.68 -25.81 -32.51
N ILE A 451 6.20 -26.63 -33.43
CA ILE A 451 7.04 -27.78 -33.08
C ILE A 451 8.51 -27.37 -32.91
N ASN A 452 9.19 -27.92 -31.88
CA ASN A 452 10.62 -27.72 -31.67
C ASN A 452 11.46 -28.81 -32.36
N LEU A 453 12.23 -28.41 -33.38
CA LEU A 453 13.03 -29.28 -34.27
C LEU A 453 14.54 -29.01 -34.16
N GLN A 454 15.01 -28.35 -33.09
CA GLN A 454 16.41 -27.96 -32.85
C GLN A 454 17.45 -29.10 -32.82
N VAL A 455 17.01 -30.36 -32.80
CA VAL A 455 17.89 -31.55 -32.88
C VAL A 455 18.39 -31.77 -34.32
N ALA A 456 17.72 -31.18 -35.32
CA ALA A 456 18.14 -31.17 -36.71
C ALA A 456 19.30 -30.18 -36.94
N ASN A 457 20.15 -30.50 -37.91
CA ASN A 457 21.24 -29.62 -38.36
C ASN A 457 21.10 -29.23 -39.83
N VAL A 458 20.19 -29.88 -40.57
CA VAL A 458 19.94 -29.58 -41.97
C VAL A 458 18.47 -29.26 -42.19
N LEU A 459 18.21 -28.14 -42.86
CA LEU A 459 16.91 -27.71 -43.35
C LEU A 459 16.91 -27.74 -44.87
N VAL A 460 15.89 -28.33 -45.48
CA VAL A 460 15.62 -28.21 -46.92
C VAL A 460 14.28 -27.52 -47.11
N ASN A 461 14.29 -26.35 -47.74
CA ASN A 461 13.09 -25.78 -48.34
C ASN A 461 12.94 -26.39 -49.74
N TYR A 462 12.08 -27.41 -49.85
CA TYR A 462 11.82 -28.07 -51.12
C TYR A 462 11.01 -27.18 -52.07
N ASP A 463 10.04 -26.48 -51.49
CA ASP A 463 9.39 -25.31 -52.07
C ASP A 463 9.49 -24.14 -51.10
N LEU A 464 9.52 -22.93 -51.66
CA LEU A 464 9.61 -21.71 -50.88
C LEU A 464 8.26 -21.00 -50.85
N PRO A 465 7.72 -20.71 -49.66
CA PRO A 465 6.54 -19.87 -49.54
C PRO A 465 6.89 -18.47 -50.02
N TRP A 466 5.94 -17.84 -50.68
CA TRP A 466 6.11 -16.49 -51.21
C TRP A 466 6.06 -15.42 -50.11
N ASN A 467 5.76 -15.81 -48.87
CA ASN A 467 5.88 -14.97 -47.69
C ASN A 467 7.22 -15.27 -46.96
N PRO A 468 8.16 -14.32 -46.92
CA PRO A 468 9.45 -14.52 -46.27
C PRO A 468 9.34 -14.84 -44.77
N MET A 469 8.30 -14.35 -44.07
CA MET A 469 8.10 -14.67 -42.66
C MET A 469 7.91 -16.15 -42.41
N ILE A 470 7.25 -16.86 -43.33
CA ILE A 470 7.06 -18.30 -43.20
C ILE A 470 8.41 -19.00 -43.33
N VAL A 471 9.31 -18.52 -44.20
CA VAL A 471 10.66 -19.08 -44.35
C VAL A 471 11.48 -18.87 -43.09
N GLU A 472 11.48 -17.68 -42.51
CA GLU A 472 12.20 -17.42 -41.26
C GLU A 472 11.65 -18.28 -40.12
N GLN A 473 10.33 -18.42 -40.03
CA GLN A 473 9.72 -19.29 -39.03
C GLN A 473 10.15 -20.75 -39.20
N ARG A 474 10.32 -21.25 -40.43
CA ARG A 474 10.89 -22.59 -40.72
C ARG A 474 12.31 -22.70 -40.18
N ILE A 475 13.18 -21.73 -40.47
CA ILE A 475 14.57 -21.67 -39.98
C ILE A 475 14.60 -21.64 -38.45
N GLY A 476 13.78 -20.80 -37.84
CA GLY A 476 13.63 -20.65 -36.40
C GLY A 476 13.02 -21.86 -35.69
N ARG A 477 12.55 -22.92 -36.39
CA ARG A 477 12.21 -24.21 -35.77
C ARG A 477 13.45 -25.05 -35.43
N ILE A 478 14.57 -24.76 -36.10
CA ILE A 478 15.82 -25.51 -35.99
C ILE A 478 16.91 -24.64 -35.34
N GLN A 479 17.10 -23.40 -35.80
CA GLN A 479 18.08 -22.46 -35.24
C GLN A 479 17.56 -21.86 -33.92
N ARG A 480 17.83 -22.51 -32.79
CA ARG A 480 17.40 -22.08 -31.44
C ARG A 480 18.53 -22.20 -30.40
N LEU A 481 18.36 -21.54 -29.26
CA LEU A 481 19.19 -21.73 -28.07
C LEU A 481 19.23 -23.21 -27.67
N ALA A 482 20.38 -23.66 -27.16
CA ALA A 482 20.63 -25.05 -26.77
C ALA A 482 20.60 -26.07 -27.93
N SER A 483 20.76 -25.63 -29.17
CA SER A 483 21.16 -26.54 -30.25
C SER A 483 22.52 -27.15 -29.94
N GLU A 484 22.66 -28.45 -30.14
CA GLU A 484 23.94 -29.17 -29.97
C GLU A 484 24.89 -28.97 -31.17
N HIS A 485 24.37 -28.41 -32.27
CA HIS A 485 25.10 -28.23 -33.50
C HIS A 485 25.71 -26.83 -33.57
N ALA A 486 26.93 -26.74 -34.11
CA ALA A 486 27.58 -25.45 -34.29
C ALA A 486 26.98 -24.65 -35.47
N ASN A 487 26.51 -25.36 -36.49
CA ASN A 487 25.97 -24.77 -37.71
C ASN A 487 24.64 -25.43 -38.09
N VAL A 488 23.74 -24.66 -38.68
CA VAL A 488 22.53 -25.14 -39.38
C VAL A 488 22.66 -24.85 -40.87
N SER A 489 22.66 -25.89 -41.68
CA SER A 489 22.71 -25.79 -43.15
C SER A 489 21.31 -25.69 -43.73
N ILE A 490 21.03 -24.63 -44.49
CA ILE A 490 19.73 -24.34 -45.08
C ILE A 490 19.86 -24.46 -46.60
N PHE A 491 19.19 -25.44 -47.19
CA PHE A 491 19.18 -25.69 -48.62
C PHE A 491 17.86 -25.25 -49.24
N ASN A 492 17.92 -24.36 -50.22
CA ASN A 492 16.76 -23.95 -51.02
C ASN A 492 16.82 -24.64 -52.38
N VAL A 493 15.87 -25.52 -52.69
CA VAL A 493 15.86 -26.30 -53.93
C VAL A 493 15.12 -25.54 -55.03
N MET A 494 15.74 -25.39 -56.20
CA MET A 494 15.18 -24.60 -57.29
C MET A 494 15.65 -25.07 -58.67
N LEU A 495 14.79 -24.91 -59.68
CA LEU A 495 15.12 -25.19 -61.07
C LEU A 495 15.97 -24.07 -61.68
N ARG A 496 17.17 -24.41 -62.16
CA ARG A 496 18.12 -23.48 -62.78
C ARG A 496 17.54 -22.88 -64.06
N GLY A 497 17.73 -21.58 -64.26
CA GLY A 497 17.31 -20.87 -65.48
C GLY A 497 15.80 -20.72 -65.64
N THR A 498 15.02 -20.97 -64.57
CA THR A 498 13.58 -20.80 -64.56
C THR A 498 13.17 -19.63 -63.65
N PHE A 499 11.89 -19.27 -63.68
CA PHE A 499 11.33 -18.26 -62.78
C PHE A 499 11.51 -18.62 -61.28
N GLU A 500 11.72 -19.89 -60.94
CA GLU A 500 11.97 -20.31 -59.56
C GLU A 500 13.27 -19.73 -58.99
N GLU A 501 14.36 -19.81 -59.75
CA GLU A 501 15.67 -19.29 -59.34
C GLU A 501 15.58 -17.80 -59.00
N TYR A 502 14.76 -17.06 -59.76
CA TYR A 502 14.46 -15.66 -59.50
C TYR A 502 13.63 -15.46 -58.22
N ILE A 503 12.54 -16.22 -58.02
CA ILE A 503 11.73 -16.16 -56.78
C ILE A 503 12.62 -16.41 -55.56
N VAL A 504 13.41 -17.50 -55.59
CA VAL A 504 14.29 -17.86 -54.47
C VAL A 504 15.32 -16.77 -54.24
N GLY A 505 15.95 -16.24 -55.29
CA GLY A 505 16.87 -15.11 -55.19
C GLY A 505 16.24 -13.92 -54.46
N ARG A 506 15.02 -13.52 -54.82
CA ARG A 506 14.31 -12.40 -54.18
C ARG A 506 13.89 -12.67 -52.74
N LEU A 507 13.39 -13.87 -52.46
CA LEU A 507 13.03 -14.24 -51.09
C LEU A 507 14.27 -14.27 -50.20
N MET A 508 15.37 -14.84 -50.69
CA MET A 508 16.64 -14.89 -49.94
C MET A 508 17.28 -13.52 -49.79
N GLU A 509 17.17 -12.64 -50.78
CA GLU A 509 17.54 -11.22 -50.67
C GLU A 509 16.83 -10.56 -49.48
N LYS A 510 15.49 -10.64 -49.45
CA LYS A 510 14.68 -10.04 -48.38
C LYS A 510 14.90 -10.70 -47.02
N LEU A 511 15.11 -12.02 -46.99
CA LEU A 511 15.47 -12.75 -45.75
C LEU A 511 16.86 -12.40 -45.26
N GLN A 512 17.86 -12.25 -46.15
CA GLN A 512 19.20 -11.85 -45.75
C GLN A 512 19.20 -10.44 -45.18
N MET A 513 18.49 -9.50 -45.84
CA MET A 513 18.22 -8.15 -45.32
C MET A 513 17.59 -8.19 -43.91
N ALA A 514 16.61 -9.08 -43.71
CA ALA A 514 15.89 -9.18 -42.45
C ALA A 514 16.64 -9.96 -41.35
N SER A 515 17.58 -10.82 -41.72
CA SER A 515 18.23 -11.75 -40.78
C SER A 515 19.51 -11.24 -40.12
N HIS A 516 20.17 -10.27 -40.74
CA HIS A 516 21.27 -9.55 -40.11
C HIS A 516 20.74 -8.46 -39.17
N ALA A 517 19.48 -8.05 -39.37
CA ALA A 517 18.74 -7.24 -38.44
C ALA A 517 18.18 -8.11 -37.31
N ILE A 518 18.71 -7.92 -36.10
CA ILE A 518 18.31 -8.72 -34.96
C ILE A 518 16.97 -8.17 -34.44
N GLY A 519 15.86 -8.79 -34.83
CA GLY A 519 14.61 -8.64 -34.06
C GLY A 519 13.31 -8.82 -34.84
N ASP A 520 13.07 -8.07 -35.92
CA ASP A 520 11.76 -8.01 -36.58
C ASP A 520 11.81 -8.15 -38.10
N ILE A 521 11.82 -9.40 -38.58
CA ILE A 521 11.72 -9.66 -40.02
C ILE A 521 10.38 -9.15 -40.56
N GLU A 522 9.31 -9.26 -39.77
CA GLU A 522 7.94 -8.92 -40.20
C GLU A 522 7.81 -7.41 -40.43
N ALA A 523 8.37 -6.64 -39.51
CA ALA A 523 8.30 -5.21 -39.54
C ALA A 523 9.21 -4.56 -40.60
N LEU A 524 10.37 -5.17 -40.88
CA LEU A 524 11.24 -4.78 -41.99
C LEU A 524 10.61 -5.10 -43.34
N LEU A 525 9.94 -6.24 -43.44
CA LEU A 525 9.19 -6.61 -44.63
C LEU A 525 8.00 -5.65 -44.83
N GLU A 526 7.22 -5.34 -43.80
CA GLU A 526 6.17 -4.32 -43.83
C GLU A 526 6.67 -2.95 -44.34
N ALA A 527 7.81 -2.47 -43.84
CA ALA A 527 8.43 -1.21 -44.25
C ALA A 527 8.84 -1.19 -45.74
N SER A 528 9.27 -2.34 -46.25
CA SER A 528 9.56 -2.55 -47.68
C SER A 528 8.30 -2.77 -48.55
N GLY A 529 7.10 -2.66 -47.94
CA GLY A 529 5.81 -2.76 -48.61
C GLY A 529 5.34 -4.20 -48.84
N ILE A 530 5.58 -5.10 -47.87
CA ILE A 530 5.32 -6.54 -47.98
C ILE A 530 4.28 -7.09 -46.98
N GLY A 531 4.01 -6.42 -45.85
CA GLY A 531 3.25 -7.03 -44.74
C GLY A 531 1.87 -6.45 -44.40
N GLY A 532 1.24 -5.65 -45.27
CA GLY A 532 -0.12 -5.18 -45.01
C GLY A 532 -1.19 -6.21 -45.36
N ASP A 533 -1.76 -6.89 -44.37
CA ASP A 533 -3.07 -7.54 -44.51
C ASP A 533 -4.18 -6.47 -44.34
N ASN A 534 -4.80 -6.12 -45.47
CA ASN A 534 -6.09 -5.41 -45.64
C ASN A 534 -6.37 -4.19 -44.75
N ASP A 535 -6.11 -2.99 -45.27
CA ASP A 535 -7.18 -1.98 -45.48
C ASP A 535 -6.76 -0.72 -46.29
N ASN A 536 -5.48 -0.52 -46.63
CA ASN A 536 -5.06 0.67 -47.40
C ASN A 536 -4.19 0.33 -48.62
N GLY A 537 -4.81 0.16 -49.79
CA GLY A 537 -4.28 0.51 -51.14
C GLY A 537 -2.93 -0.04 -51.64
N THR A 538 -2.18 -0.82 -50.85
CA THR A 538 -0.82 -1.25 -51.18
C THR A 538 -0.83 -2.68 -51.73
N THR A 539 -0.11 -2.96 -52.83
CA THR A 539 -0.02 -4.29 -53.44
C THR A 539 0.75 -5.25 -52.52
N SER A 540 0.16 -6.41 -52.19
CA SER A 540 0.81 -7.44 -51.37
C SER A 540 2.07 -7.98 -52.06
N PHE A 541 3.03 -8.47 -51.29
CA PHE A 541 4.28 -9.01 -51.84
C PHE A 541 4.06 -10.23 -52.74
N GLU A 542 3.13 -11.10 -52.36
CA GLU A 542 2.72 -12.23 -53.19
C GLU A 542 2.20 -11.77 -54.55
N GLU A 543 1.49 -10.64 -54.60
CA GLU A 543 1.02 -10.03 -55.84
C GLU A 543 2.17 -9.47 -56.69
N LYS A 544 3.23 -8.91 -56.07
CA LYS A 544 4.45 -8.48 -56.77
C LYS A 544 5.20 -9.68 -57.36
N ILE A 545 5.41 -10.74 -56.58
CA ILE A 545 6.00 -12.00 -57.06
C ILE A 545 5.15 -12.57 -58.20
N ARG A 546 3.82 -12.61 -58.07
CA ARG A 546 2.91 -13.07 -59.13
C ARG A 546 3.14 -12.32 -60.44
N GLN A 547 3.19 -10.99 -60.40
CA GLN A 547 3.39 -10.16 -61.59
C GLN A 547 4.73 -10.45 -62.27
N LEU A 548 5.80 -10.60 -61.47
CA LEU A 548 7.14 -10.90 -61.95
C LEU A 548 7.23 -12.29 -62.58
N VAL A 549 6.64 -13.31 -61.93
CA VAL A 549 6.63 -14.69 -62.45
C VAL A 549 5.85 -14.76 -63.75
N ILE A 550 4.70 -14.08 -63.85
CA ILE A 550 3.94 -14.02 -65.11
C ILE A 550 4.72 -13.29 -66.20
N ALA A 551 5.46 -12.23 -65.87
CA ALA A 551 6.33 -11.54 -66.82
C ALA A 551 7.48 -12.43 -67.31
N ALA A 552 8.09 -13.21 -66.42
CA ALA A 552 9.14 -14.18 -66.75
C ALA A 552 8.59 -15.31 -67.65
N LEU A 553 7.42 -15.86 -67.34
CA LEU A 553 6.73 -16.85 -68.18
C LEU A 553 6.32 -16.30 -69.55
N ALA A 554 6.24 -14.97 -69.71
CA ALA A 554 5.97 -14.30 -70.99
C ALA A 554 7.24 -14.01 -71.81
N GLY A 555 8.42 -14.45 -71.36
CA GLY A 555 9.69 -14.29 -72.09
C GLY A 555 10.27 -12.87 -72.06
N LYS A 556 9.87 -12.03 -71.08
CA LYS A 556 10.52 -10.72 -70.87
C LYS A 556 11.89 -10.93 -70.24
N ASP A 557 12.89 -10.18 -70.72
CA ASP A 557 14.27 -10.26 -70.24
C ASP A 557 14.37 -9.79 -68.77
N VAL A 558 14.62 -10.73 -67.87
CA VAL A 558 14.69 -10.53 -66.42
C VAL A 558 16.12 -10.21 -65.97
N GLU A 559 17.14 -10.39 -66.83
CA GLU A 559 18.55 -10.18 -66.49
C GLU A 559 18.90 -8.71 -66.29
N ALA A 560 18.28 -7.80 -67.04
CA ALA A 560 18.48 -6.35 -66.90
C ALA A 560 17.95 -5.78 -65.57
N ALA A 561 16.89 -6.38 -65.00
CA ALA A 561 16.40 -6.03 -63.67
C ALA A 561 17.39 -6.47 -62.57
N THR A 562 18.00 -7.64 -62.76
CA THR A 562 18.89 -8.30 -61.79
C THR A 562 20.15 -7.48 -61.49
N ARG A 563 20.79 -6.86 -62.51
CA ARG A 563 22.01 -6.04 -62.30
C ARG A 563 21.75 -4.71 -61.60
N LYS A 564 20.60 -4.07 -61.84
CA LYS A 564 20.23 -2.79 -61.22
C LYS A 564 19.89 -2.94 -59.73
N GLU A 565 19.69 -4.18 -59.28
CA GLU A 565 19.25 -4.50 -57.93
C GLU A 565 20.37 -5.05 -57.05
N GLU A 566 21.41 -5.65 -57.60
CA GLU A 566 22.65 -5.92 -56.84
C GLU A 566 23.23 -4.61 -56.24
N GLU A 567 23.13 -3.49 -56.95
CA GLU A 567 23.47 -2.15 -56.44
C GLU A 567 22.49 -1.68 -55.35
N SER A 568 21.18 -1.92 -55.52
CA SER A 568 20.15 -1.59 -54.52
C SER A 568 20.26 -2.41 -53.25
N ILE A 569 20.72 -3.66 -53.31
CA ILE A 569 20.94 -4.54 -52.15
C ILE A 569 22.08 -4.00 -51.29
N SER A 570 23.17 -3.53 -51.90
CA SER A 570 24.28 -2.87 -51.21
C SER A 570 23.84 -1.59 -50.50
N GLU A 571 23.02 -0.76 -51.15
CA GLU A 571 22.47 0.47 -50.55
C GLU A 571 21.43 0.21 -49.46
N ALA A 572 20.52 -0.75 -49.67
CA ALA A 572 19.52 -1.13 -48.68
C ALA A 572 20.17 -1.78 -47.45
N ARG A 573 21.23 -2.57 -47.64
CA ARG A 573 22.04 -3.11 -46.55
C ARG A 573 22.66 -2.01 -45.69
N LYS A 574 23.29 -1.00 -46.31
CA LYS A 574 23.82 0.17 -45.58
C LYS A 574 22.73 0.94 -44.85
N THR A 575 21.56 1.09 -45.47
CA THR A 575 20.42 1.80 -44.87
C THR A 575 19.86 1.05 -43.66
N LEU A 576 19.77 -0.28 -43.74
CA LEU A 576 19.32 -1.12 -42.64
C LEU A 576 20.34 -1.20 -41.49
N GLU A 577 21.63 -1.30 -41.81
CA GLU A 577 22.71 -1.23 -40.81
C GLU A 577 22.66 0.12 -40.07
N LEU A 578 22.41 1.23 -40.78
CA LEU A 578 22.21 2.56 -40.19
C LEU A 578 20.92 2.67 -39.36
N GLU A 579 19.81 2.05 -39.79
CA GLU A 579 18.54 2.04 -39.04
C GLU A 579 18.65 1.21 -37.76
N GLU A 580 19.35 0.09 -37.78
CA GLU A 580 19.62 -0.74 -36.61
C GLU A 580 20.61 -0.09 -35.65
N GLU A 581 21.69 0.52 -36.15
CA GLU A 581 22.56 1.39 -35.35
C GLU A 581 21.78 2.53 -34.72
N ASN A 582 20.81 3.12 -35.44
CA ASN A 582 19.94 4.14 -34.89
C ASN A 582 19.02 3.57 -33.80
N ILE A 583 18.34 2.43 -33.99
CA ILE A 583 17.50 1.79 -32.95
C ILE A 583 18.33 1.38 -31.72
N ASN A 584 19.52 0.82 -31.92
CA ASN A 584 20.44 0.46 -30.85
C ASN A 584 21.01 1.69 -30.15
N SER A 585 21.28 2.77 -30.89
CA SER A 585 21.63 4.07 -30.34
C SER A 585 20.44 4.75 -29.63
N LEU A 586 19.20 4.49 -30.02
CA LEU A 586 18.02 5.01 -29.32
C LEU A 586 17.84 4.30 -27.98
N LEU A 587 17.92 2.97 -27.97
CA LEU A 587 17.54 2.14 -26.83
C LEU A 587 18.70 1.65 -25.96
N GLY A 588 19.96 1.68 -26.41
CA GLY A 588 21.12 1.20 -25.66
C GLY A 588 21.09 -0.30 -25.29
N GLY A 589 22.18 -0.79 -24.68
CA GLY A 589 22.20 -2.05 -23.93
C GLY A 589 21.84 -1.78 -22.47
N MET A 590 21.03 -2.63 -21.83
CA MET A 590 20.55 -2.43 -20.45
C MET A 590 21.49 -2.99 -19.36
N ASP A 591 22.76 -3.25 -19.68
CA ASP A 591 23.73 -3.70 -18.69
C ASP A 591 24.11 -2.55 -17.74
N GLY A 592 23.51 -2.53 -16.55
CA GLY A 592 23.94 -1.67 -15.44
C GLY A 592 23.09 -0.43 -15.15
N THR A 593 21.99 -0.17 -15.87
CA THR A 593 21.03 0.86 -15.45
C THR A 593 20.16 0.31 -14.32
N GLY A 594 20.61 0.54 -13.09
CA GLY A 594 19.89 0.16 -11.88
C GLY A 594 18.45 0.67 -11.90
N TYR A 595 17.53 -0.16 -11.41
CA TYR A 595 16.14 0.23 -11.17
C TYR A 595 16.10 1.56 -10.41
N VAL A 596 15.44 2.57 -11.00
CA VAL A 596 15.15 3.84 -10.36
C VAL A 596 13.87 3.66 -9.56
N GLY A 597 14.02 3.38 -8.27
CA GLY A 597 12.92 3.28 -7.32
C GLY A 597 13.46 2.99 -5.91
N PRO A 598 12.58 2.78 -4.93
CA PRO A 598 12.98 2.66 -3.54
C PRO A 598 13.89 1.46 -3.32
N ARG A 599 14.82 1.60 -2.38
CA ARG A 599 15.75 0.54 -2.01
C ARG A 599 14.95 -0.70 -1.59
N THR A 600 15.29 -1.83 -2.22
CA THR A 600 14.71 -3.14 -1.93
C THR A 600 14.77 -3.43 -0.42
N PRO A 601 13.67 -3.89 0.20
CA PRO A 601 13.63 -4.10 1.64
C PRO A 601 14.47 -5.32 1.99
N THR A 602 15.33 -5.18 3.00
CA THR A 602 16.09 -6.30 3.53
C THR A 602 15.24 -7.03 4.56
N LEU A 603 14.61 -8.14 4.16
CA LEU A 603 13.64 -8.85 4.98
C LEU A 603 14.27 -10.11 5.61
N PRO A 604 14.05 -10.37 6.91
CA PRO A 604 14.58 -11.56 7.57
C PRO A 604 13.96 -12.83 6.99
N SER A 605 14.80 -13.84 6.74
CA SER A 605 14.37 -15.13 6.19
C SER A 605 13.43 -15.87 7.15
N THR A 606 12.36 -16.43 6.61
CA THR A 606 11.43 -17.29 7.36
C THR A 606 12.12 -18.60 7.70
N THR A 607 12.44 -18.81 8.98
CA THR A 607 12.98 -20.09 9.47
C THR A 607 11.81 -21.03 9.74
N ARG A 608 11.82 -22.22 9.13
CA ARG A 608 10.79 -23.26 9.35
C ARG A 608 11.37 -24.32 10.27
N SER A 609 10.65 -24.64 11.35
CA SER A 609 11.09 -25.54 12.42
C SER A 609 10.97 -27.04 12.08
N MET A 610 10.26 -27.37 11.00
CA MET A 610 10.07 -28.75 10.51
C MET A 610 10.14 -28.78 8.99
N GLU A 611 10.77 -29.83 8.45
CA GLU A 611 10.76 -30.12 7.01
C GLU A 611 9.35 -30.50 6.53
N PRO A 612 8.97 -30.27 5.24
CA PRO A 612 7.60 -30.47 4.77
C PRO A 612 7.06 -31.89 5.02
N LYS A 613 7.90 -32.91 4.78
CA LYS A 613 7.54 -34.32 5.00
C LYS A 613 7.32 -34.63 6.47
N GLU A 614 8.24 -34.17 7.33
CA GLU A 614 8.16 -34.36 8.78
C GLU A 614 6.88 -33.71 9.33
N PHE A 615 6.64 -32.45 8.95
CA PHE A 615 5.44 -31.73 9.30
C PHE A 615 4.17 -32.46 8.85
N ALA A 616 4.09 -32.87 7.58
CA ALA A 616 2.87 -33.47 7.04
C ALA A 616 2.53 -34.80 7.72
N LEU A 617 3.52 -35.65 7.99
CA LEU A 617 3.33 -36.90 8.74
C LEU A 617 2.84 -36.63 10.17
N ALA A 618 3.46 -35.68 10.85
CA ALA A 618 3.12 -35.34 12.23
C ALA A 618 1.72 -34.69 12.35
N ALA A 619 1.39 -33.76 11.44
CA ALA A 619 0.10 -33.09 11.37
C ALA A 619 -1.05 -34.07 11.09
N LEU A 620 -0.89 -34.95 10.09
CA LEU A 620 -1.88 -35.99 9.80
C LEU A 620 -2.06 -36.95 10.98
N GLY A 621 -0.98 -37.28 11.69
CA GLY A 621 -1.04 -38.09 12.91
C GLY A 621 -1.87 -37.44 14.03
N ILE A 622 -1.70 -36.13 14.28
CA ILE A 622 -2.51 -35.37 15.24
C ILE A 622 -3.99 -35.36 14.85
N LEU A 623 -4.28 -35.28 13.55
CA LEU A 623 -5.64 -35.29 13.02
C LEU A 623 -6.28 -36.69 13.02
N GLY A 624 -5.57 -37.72 13.49
CA GLY A 624 -6.09 -39.08 13.65
C GLY A 624 -5.90 -39.98 12.42
N ALA A 625 -5.16 -39.55 11.40
CA ALA A 625 -4.88 -40.37 10.23
C ALA A 625 -3.84 -41.46 10.54
N ARG A 626 -4.11 -42.69 10.10
CA ARG A 626 -3.12 -43.78 10.15
C ARG A 626 -2.36 -43.81 8.83
N ILE A 627 -1.04 -43.67 8.92
CA ILE A 627 -0.15 -43.67 7.75
C ILE A 627 0.73 -44.91 7.79
N THR A 628 0.72 -45.69 6.71
CA THR A 628 1.53 -46.90 6.56
C THR A 628 2.46 -46.76 5.36
N PRO A 629 3.79 -46.81 5.52
CA PRO A 629 4.71 -46.77 4.37
C PRO A 629 4.52 -48.02 3.49
N LYS A 630 4.51 -47.84 2.17
CA LYS A 630 4.43 -48.94 1.18
C LYS A 630 5.69 -49.06 0.35
N SER A 631 6.29 -47.93 -0.03
CA SER A 631 7.60 -47.83 -0.71
C SER A 631 8.30 -46.54 -0.28
N PRO A 632 9.55 -46.26 -0.70
CA PRO A 632 10.30 -45.08 -0.23
C PRO A 632 9.55 -43.74 -0.36
N ASP A 633 8.76 -43.59 -1.44
CA ASP A 633 8.02 -42.37 -1.78
C ASP A 633 6.49 -42.53 -1.78
N LEU A 634 5.95 -43.68 -1.37
CA LEU A 634 4.51 -43.96 -1.37
C LEU A 634 4.02 -44.45 -0.01
N TYR A 635 2.99 -43.79 0.51
CA TYR A 635 2.38 -44.06 1.81
C TYR A 635 0.89 -44.32 1.61
N PHE A 636 0.33 -45.21 2.42
CA PHE A 636 -1.10 -45.47 2.46
C PHE A 636 -1.70 -44.76 3.68
N MET A 637 -2.69 -43.89 3.45
CA MET A 637 -3.34 -43.10 4.49
C MET A 637 -4.79 -43.56 4.68
N GLU A 638 -5.17 -43.78 5.94
CA GLU A 638 -6.55 -43.97 6.37
C GLU A 638 -6.97 -42.86 7.33
N GLU A 639 -7.97 -42.06 6.96
CA GLU A 639 -8.52 -40.96 7.77
C GLU A 639 -10.05 -40.94 7.62
N ASP A 640 -10.79 -41.04 8.72
CA ASP A 640 -12.27 -41.05 8.75
C ASP A 640 -12.93 -42.00 7.72
N GLY A 641 -12.34 -43.18 7.51
CA GLY A 641 -12.82 -44.19 6.54
C GLY A 641 -12.44 -43.92 5.08
N ARG A 642 -11.81 -42.78 4.76
CA ARG A 642 -11.21 -42.52 3.45
C ARG A 642 -9.84 -43.17 3.35
N ARG A 643 -9.61 -43.83 2.21
CA ARG A 643 -8.38 -44.56 1.90
C ARG A 643 -7.76 -43.96 0.64
N GLU A 644 -6.56 -43.42 0.75
CA GLU A 644 -5.81 -42.92 -0.40
C GLU A 644 -4.32 -43.21 -0.28
N TYR A 645 -3.65 -43.22 -1.44
CA TYR A 645 -2.20 -43.20 -1.49
C TYR A 645 -1.73 -41.75 -1.46
N ILE A 646 -0.75 -41.46 -0.61
CA ILE A 646 -0.13 -40.15 -0.49
C ILE A 646 1.37 -40.25 -0.73
N ARG A 647 1.97 -39.13 -1.13
CA ARG A 647 3.40 -38.99 -1.36
C ARG A 647 3.87 -37.61 -0.95
N PHE A 648 5.17 -37.47 -0.72
CA PHE A 648 5.79 -36.20 -0.31
C PHE A 648 6.77 -35.64 -1.35
N ASN A 649 7.14 -36.45 -2.35
CA ASN A 649 8.05 -36.09 -3.44
C ASN A 649 7.33 -36.08 -4.80
N GLU A 650 7.73 -35.18 -5.69
CA GLU A 650 7.13 -35.04 -7.03
C GLU A 650 7.41 -36.23 -7.96
N ILE A 651 8.50 -36.96 -7.74
CA ILE A 651 8.92 -38.10 -8.57
C ILE A 651 8.12 -39.32 -8.14
N SER A 652 7.35 -39.91 -9.08
CA SER A 652 6.64 -41.17 -8.87
C SER A 652 7.07 -42.16 -9.93
N GLU A 653 7.87 -43.16 -9.56
CA GLU A 653 8.18 -44.31 -10.42
C GLU A 653 7.00 -45.28 -10.54
N THR A 654 5.98 -45.17 -9.67
CA THR A 654 5.07 -46.28 -9.39
C THR A 654 3.75 -46.30 -10.17
N GLY A 655 3.41 -45.32 -11.01
CA GLY A 655 2.17 -45.32 -11.81
C GLY A 655 0.84 -45.33 -11.01
N ILE A 656 0.89 -45.34 -9.67
CA ILE A 656 -0.26 -45.37 -8.76
C ILE A 656 -0.75 -43.94 -8.53
N ARG A 657 -2.07 -43.72 -8.70
CA ARG A 657 -2.71 -42.43 -8.41
C ARG A 657 -2.55 -42.09 -6.93
N SER A 658 -1.87 -40.98 -6.64
CA SER A 658 -1.52 -40.56 -5.29
C SER A 658 -1.60 -39.04 -5.11
N THR A 659 -1.97 -38.61 -3.91
CA THR A 659 -2.07 -37.20 -3.52
C THR A 659 -0.70 -36.71 -3.02
N LEU A 660 -0.19 -35.63 -3.60
CA LEU A 660 1.09 -35.04 -3.21
C LEU A 660 0.90 -34.03 -2.06
N TYR A 661 1.57 -34.27 -0.94
CA TYR A 661 1.69 -33.36 0.19
C TYR A 661 3.08 -32.71 0.18
N ALA A 662 3.23 -31.67 -0.65
CA ALA A 662 4.44 -30.85 -0.74
C ALA A 662 4.09 -29.36 -0.62
N PRO A 663 5.04 -28.47 -0.28
CA PRO A 663 4.78 -27.02 -0.23
C PRO A 663 4.11 -26.53 -1.52
N SER A 664 3.20 -25.56 -1.41
CA SER A 664 2.41 -25.00 -2.52
C SER A 664 1.41 -25.96 -3.20
N THR A 665 1.25 -27.20 -2.72
CA THR A 665 0.19 -28.09 -3.19
C THR A 665 -1.13 -27.85 -2.42
N PRO A 666 -2.31 -27.96 -3.07
CA PRO A 666 -3.59 -27.77 -2.39
C PRO A 666 -3.82 -28.71 -1.19
N ALA A 667 -3.28 -29.92 -1.24
CA ALA A 667 -3.40 -30.89 -0.14
C ALA A 667 -2.60 -30.45 1.08
N PHE A 668 -1.36 -29.99 0.88
CA PHE A 668 -0.51 -29.47 1.95
C PHE A 668 -1.08 -28.18 2.56
N THR A 669 -1.57 -27.25 1.74
CA THR A 669 -2.21 -26.01 2.24
C THR A 669 -3.44 -26.32 3.11
N ARG A 670 -4.32 -27.23 2.67
CA ARG A 670 -5.47 -27.66 3.50
C ARG A 670 -5.04 -28.31 4.81
N LEU A 671 -3.97 -29.10 4.80
CA LEU A 671 -3.44 -29.72 6.01
C LEU A 671 -2.95 -28.67 7.01
N VAL A 672 -2.20 -27.68 6.53
CA VAL A 672 -1.72 -26.54 7.32
C VAL A 672 -2.90 -25.77 7.93
N GLU A 673 -3.91 -25.42 7.12
CA GLU A 673 -5.11 -24.70 7.57
C GLU A 673 -5.87 -25.48 8.66
N ARG A 674 -6.02 -26.80 8.51
CA ARG A 674 -6.68 -27.68 9.50
C ARG A 674 -5.96 -27.65 10.85
N ILE A 675 -4.63 -27.67 10.87
CA ILE A 675 -3.85 -27.56 12.12
C ILE A 675 -3.99 -26.15 12.71
N ILE A 676 -3.86 -25.10 11.90
CA ILE A 676 -3.96 -23.71 12.35
C ILE A 676 -5.33 -23.37 12.95
N ALA A 677 -6.39 -24.05 12.50
CA ALA A 677 -7.74 -23.89 13.01
C ALA A 677 -7.91 -24.39 14.47
N THR A 678 -7.02 -25.25 14.97
CA THR A 678 -7.12 -25.79 16.34
C THR A 678 -6.89 -24.72 17.41
N GLY A 679 -5.88 -23.85 17.23
CA GLY A 679 -5.49 -22.77 18.15
C GLY A 679 -4.94 -23.30 19.48
N ILE A 680 -3.68 -23.03 19.84
CA ILE A 680 -3.05 -23.67 21.01
C ILE A 680 -2.46 -22.64 22.01
N HIS A 681 -2.61 -22.91 23.31
CA HIS A 681 -1.86 -22.25 24.39
C HIS A 681 -1.17 -23.25 25.33
N ASP A 682 -0.04 -22.83 25.90
CA ASP A 682 0.69 -23.48 26.99
C ASP A 682 0.75 -22.58 28.21
N ILE A 683 -0.39 -22.37 28.85
CA ILE A 683 -0.47 -21.54 30.05
C ILE A 683 -0.60 -22.46 31.25
N LYS A 684 0.34 -22.35 32.17
CA LYS A 684 0.30 -23.04 33.46
C LYS A 684 -0.32 -22.12 34.49
N ASP A 685 -1.45 -22.55 35.03
CA ASP A 685 -2.00 -21.97 36.25
C ASP A 685 -1.14 -22.47 37.42
N VAL A 686 -0.28 -21.61 37.95
CA VAL A 686 0.72 -21.99 38.97
C VAL A 686 0.18 -21.88 40.40
N ASP A 687 -1.04 -21.33 40.56
CA ASP A 687 -1.73 -21.30 41.84
C ASP A 687 -2.46 -22.64 42.06
N GLN A 688 -1.85 -23.56 42.82
CA GLN A 688 -2.45 -24.88 43.10
C GLN A 688 -3.83 -24.78 43.80
N ASP A 689 -3.87 -24.02 44.91
CA ASP A 689 -5.10 -23.63 45.61
C ASP A 689 -4.85 -22.27 46.30
N PRO A 690 -5.15 -21.16 45.60
CA PRO A 690 -4.82 -19.83 46.09
C PRO A 690 -5.56 -19.49 47.40
N ARG A 691 -6.69 -20.14 47.69
CA ARG A 691 -7.45 -19.95 48.94
C ARG A 691 -6.76 -20.64 50.10
N LYS A 692 -6.37 -21.91 49.92
CA LYS A 692 -5.71 -22.69 50.98
C LYS A 692 -4.34 -22.11 51.35
N VAL A 693 -3.50 -21.80 50.36
CA VAL A 693 -2.16 -21.23 50.59
C VAL A 693 -2.29 -19.87 51.27
N SER A 694 -3.22 -19.03 50.82
CA SER A 694 -3.48 -17.74 51.49
C SER A 694 -3.97 -17.93 52.93
N ALA A 695 -4.85 -18.89 53.20
CA ALA A 695 -5.32 -19.17 54.56
C ALA A 695 -4.20 -19.71 55.48
N GLU A 696 -3.21 -20.43 54.95
CA GLU A 696 -2.02 -20.86 55.70
C GLU A 696 -1.06 -19.70 55.97
N LEU A 697 -0.80 -18.84 54.98
CA LEU A 697 0.00 -17.61 55.16
C LEU A 697 -0.64 -16.68 56.19
N ILE A 698 -1.97 -16.52 56.14
CA ILE A 698 -2.73 -15.74 57.12
C ILE A 698 -2.63 -16.36 58.52
N ARG A 699 -2.78 -17.69 58.64
CA ARG A 699 -2.63 -18.40 59.92
C ARG A 699 -1.22 -18.26 60.48
N SER A 700 -0.19 -18.41 59.65
CA SER A 700 1.21 -18.23 60.02
C SER A 700 1.48 -16.81 60.52
N TRP A 701 1.04 -15.80 59.75
CA TRP A 701 1.13 -14.40 60.14
C TRP A 701 0.37 -14.10 61.44
N ALA A 702 -0.88 -14.58 61.58
CA ALA A 702 -1.68 -14.40 62.79
C ALA A 702 -1.02 -15.03 64.03
N LYS A 703 -0.39 -16.20 63.87
CA LYS A 703 0.34 -16.90 64.94
C LYS A 703 1.53 -16.07 65.45
N THR A 704 2.17 -15.24 64.62
CA THR A 704 3.31 -14.39 65.05
C THR A 704 2.96 -13.42 66.18
N PHE A 705 1.68 -13.05 66.31
CA PHE A 705 1.16 -12.19 67.39
C PHE A 705 0.16 -12.88 68.32
N GLY A 706 0.07 -14.21 68.26
CA GLY A 706 -0.83 -15.00 69.09
C GLY A 706 -2.31 -14.92 68.71
N GLY A 707 -2.63 -14.51 67.47
CA GLY A 707 -3.99 -14.44 66.96
C GLY A 707 -4.47 -15.73 66.28
N SER A 708 -5.75 -16.06 66.47
CA SER A 708 -6.48 -17.10 65.72
C SER A 708 -7.38 -16.43 64.67
N PRO A 709 -7.14 -16.63 63.35
CA PRO A 709 -8.01 -16.08 62.30
C PRO A 709 -9.35 -16.82 62.26
N ASP A 710 -10.43 -16.07 62.04
CA ASP A 710 -11.81 -16.56 62.07
C ASP A 710 -12.38 -16.70 60.65
N THR A 711 -12.34 -15.64 59.85
CA THR A 711 -12.81 -15.65 58.45
C THR A 711 -11.95 -14.74 57.57
N ALA A 712 -11.67 -15.17 56.33
CA ALA A 712 -10.98 -14.38 55.32
C ALA A 712 -11.87 -14.24 54.08
N GLY A 713 -12.28 -13.00 53.77
CA GLY A 713 -13.07 -12.67 52.59
C GLY A 713 -12.20 -12.08 51.49
N VAL A 714 -12.36 -12.54 50.25
CA VAL A 714 -11.66 -11.98 49.07
C VAL A 714 -12.34 -10.69 48.64
N ALA A 715 -11.60 -9.58 48.65
CA ALA A 715 -12.07 -8.26 48.26
C ALA A 715 -11.79 -7.97 46.77
N GLU A 716 -10.62 -8.36 46.27
CA GLU A 716 -10.18 -8.12 44.89
C GLU A 716 -9.20 -9.23 44.47
N VAL A 717 -9.23 -9.59 43.19
CA VAL A 717 -8.31 -10.58 42.59
C VAL A 717 -7.63 -9.95 41.39
N LEU A 718 -6.31 -9.89 41.40
CA LEU A 718 -5.52 -9.44 40.27
C LEU A 718 -4.91 -10.66 39.59
N ARG A 719 -5.28 -10.93 38.33
CA ARG A 719 -4.64 -11.96 37.52
C ARG A 719 -3.44 -11.36 36.82
N VAL A 720 -2.30 -12.02 36.94
CA VAL A 720 -1.01 -11.58 36.38
C VAL A 720 -0.51 -12.67 35.44
N PHE A 721 -0.30 -12.29 34.18
CA PHE A 721 0.25 -13.17 33.16
C PHE A 721 1.72 -12.83 32.93
N GLU A 722 2.57 -13.84 32.98
CA GLU A 722 4.00 -13.72 32.70
C GLU A 722 4.41 -14.78 31.68
N GLY A 723 5.06 -14.37 30.60
CA GLY A 723 5.49 -15.31 29.57
C GLY A 723 5.68 -14.65 28.22
N LYS A 724 5.15 -15.29 27.18
CA LYS A 724 5.30 -14.90 25.78
C LYS A 724 3.98 -15.01 25.04
N ALA A 725 3.75 -14.06 24.14
CA ALA A 725 2.66 -14.09 23.18
C ALA A 725 3.22 -14.22 21.77
N LEU A 726 2.66 -15.14 20.99
CA LEU A 726 2.98 -15.29 19.58
C LEU A 726 1.90 -14.59 18.75
N VAL A 727 2.28 -13.50 18.10
CA VAL A 727 1.38 -12.69 17.26
C VAL A 727 1.74 -12.89 15.80
N ARG A 728 0.78 -13.31 14.98
CA ARG A 728 0.90 -13.28 13.52
C ARG A 728 0.62 -11.86 13.05
N VAL A 729 1.58 -11.25 12.38
CA VAL A 729 1.45 -9.90 11.82
C VAL A 729 1.46 -10.01 10.32
N ARG A 730 0.39 -9.52 9.68
CA ARG A 730 0.23 -9.47 8.23
C ARG A 730 0.22 -8.02 7.77
N ALA A 731 1.22 -7.66 6.97
CA ALA A 731 1.28 -6.39 6.25
C ALA A 731 0.84 -6.61 4.80
N THR A 732 -0.20 -5.92 4.35
CA THR A 732 -0.75 -6.11 2.99
C THR A 732 -0.85 -4.79 2.24
N VAL A 733 -0.48 -4.81 0.96
CA VAL A 733 -0.77 -3.80 -0.06
C VAL A 733 -1.57 -4.46 -1.18
N ALA A 734 -2.08 -3.71 -2.17
CA ALA A 734 -2.93 -4.30 -3.22
C ALA A 734 -2.24 -5.40 -4.03
N HIS A 735 -0.91 -5.34 -4.14
CA HIS A 735 -0.14 -6.22 -5.02
C HIS A 735 0.82 -7.15 -4.29
N ASP A 736 1.03 -6.99 -3.00
CA ASP A 736 1.93 -7.83 -2.19
C ASP A 736 1.46 -7.90 -0.74
N SER A 737 2.00 -8.84 0.01
CA SER A 737 1.83 -8.93 1.46
C SER A 737 3.06 -9.59 2.08
N TYR A 738 3.27 -9.35 3.36
CA TYR A 738 4.33 -9.97 4.11
C TYR A 738 3.79 -10.37 5.48
N GLU A 739 4.09 -11.60 5.88
CA GLU A 739 3.67 -12.12 7.16
C GLU A 739 4.85 -12.55 8.02
N ARG A 740 4.74 -12.29 9.31
CA ARG A 740 5.68 -12.79 10.32
C ARG A 740 4.96 -13.33 11.54
N LEU A 741 5.61 -14.27 12.21
CA LEU A 741 5.32 -14.61 13.60
C LEU A 741 6.26 -13.79 14.48
N VAL A 742 5.68 -12.95 15.33
CA VAL A 742 6.40 -12.08 16.26
C VAL A 742 6.19 -12.62 17.67
N GLU A 743 7.28 -13.03 18.32
CA GLU A 743 7.29 -13.49 19.70
C GLU A 743 7.50 -12.29 20.63
N ILE A 744 6.48 -11.95 21.42
CA ILE A 744 6.46 -10.75 22.27
C ILE A 744 6.53 -11.19 23.74
N PRO A 745 7.54 -10.74 24.50
CA PRO A 745 7.61 -11.00 25.93
C PRO A 745 6.50 -10.23 26.67
N CYS A 746 5.79 -10.91 27.57
CA CYS A 746 4.73 -10.32 28.39
C CYS A 746 5.24 -10.10 29.80
N SER A 747 5.42 -8.83 30.17
CA SER A 747 5.86 -8.43 31.52
C SER A 747 4.70 -8.46 32.53
N PRO A 748 4.94 -8.89 33.80
CA PRO A 748 3.90 -8.94 34.83
C PRO A 748 3.24 -7.58 35.12
N THR A 749 3.98 -6.48 34.97
CA THR A 749 3.47 -5.13 35.26
C THR A 749 2.53 -4.60 34.19
N GLU A 750 2.71 -5.03 32.94
CA GLU A 750 1.92 -4.56 31.80
C GLU A 750 0.77 -5.51 31.43
N HIS A 751 0.89 -6.79 31.80
CA HIS A 751 -0.07 -7.85 31.51
C HIS A 751 -0.76 -8.35 32.79
N GLN A 752 -1.65 -7.52 33.33
CA GLN A 752 -2.45 -7.81 34.52
C GLN A 752 -3.88 -7.27 34.40
N ILE A 753 -4.84 -7.95 35.01
CA ILE A 753 -6.25 -7.52 35.04
C ILE A 753 -6.88 -7.68 36.41
N ARG A 754 -7.59 -6.64 36.85
CA ARG A 754 -8.38 -6.66 38.09
C ARG A 754 -9.70 -7.35 37.83
N THR A 755 -9.98 -8.34 38.66
CA THR A 755 -11.17 -9.19 38.59
C THR A 755 -11.83 -9.29 39.95
N GLY A 756 -13.13 -9.59 39.96
CA GLY A 756 -13.85 -9.91 41.19
C GLY A 756 -13.59 -11.35 41.66
N ARG A 757 -14.53 -11.90 42.44
CA ARG A 757 -14.49 -13.30 42.88
C ARG A 757 -14.33 -14.35 41.77
N PRO A 758 -14.88 -14.17 40.55
CA PRO A 758 -14.64 -15.09 39.42
C PRO A 758 -13.17 -15.23 39.00
N GLY A 759 -12.31 -14.29 39.39
CA GLY A 759 -10.87 -14.36 39.14
C GLY A 759 -10.16 -15.54 39.81
N LEU A 760 -10.77 -16.11 40.86
CA LEU A 760 -10.25 -17.28 41.60
C LEU A 760 -10.45 -18.60 40.86
N ASP A 761 -11.35 -18.64 39.87
CA ASP A 761 -11.64 -19.88 39.18
C ASP A 761 -10.38 -20.35 38.41
N PRO A 762 -10.17 -21.68 38.30
CA PRO A 762 -9.07 -22.24 37.51
C PRO A 762 -9.14 -21.76 36.06
N LEU A 763 -7.99 -21.69 35.40
CA LEU A 763 -7.94 -21.41 33.97
C LEU A 763 -8.77 -22.45 33.17
N PRO A 764 -9.77 -22.04 32.36
CA PRO A 764 -10.48 -22.96 31.47
C PRO A 764 -9.54 -23.62 30.46
N SER A 765 -9.94 -24.78 29.92
CA SER A 765 -9.19 -25.46 28.86
C SER A 765 -9.19 -24.71 27.53
N THR A 766 -10.07 -23.73 27.36
CA THR A 766 -10.18 -22.87 26.19
C THR A 766 -10.23 -21.42 26.62
N ILE A 767 -9.51 -20.56 25.89
CA ILE A 767 -9.43 -19.12 26.14
C ILE A 767 -9.99 -18.41 24.92
N ASP A 768 -11.21 -17.90 25.05
CA ASP A 768 -11.88 -17.12 24.00
C ASP A 768 -11.46 -15.64 24.07
N GLU A 769 -11.26 -15.12 25.28
CA GLU A 769 -10.84 -13.73 25.54
C GLU A 769 -9.53 -13.68 26.35
N PRO A 770 -8.37 -13.50 25.71
CA PRO A 770 -7.08 -13.40 26.41
C PRO A 770 -6.99 -12.24 27.41
N ALA A 771 -7.77 -11.17 27.21
CA ALA A 771 -7.86 -10.08 28.19
C ALA A 771 -8.34 -10.56 29.57
N SER A 772 -9.20 -11.60 29.63
CA SER A 772 -9.72 -12.17 30.87
C SER A 772 -8.67 -12.85 31.77
N ILE A 773 -7.48 -13.11 31.22
CA ILE A 773 -6.34 -13.68 31.95
C ILE A 773 -5.20 -12.68 32.16
N GLY A 774 -5.42 -11.40 31.84
CA GLY A 774 -4.45 -10.32 32.06
C GLY A 774 -3.66 -9.91 30.83
N VAL A 775 -3.85 -10.55 29.67
CA VAL A 775 -3.10 -10.19 28.46
C VAL A 775 -3.59 -8.85 27.90
N ASN A 776 -2.74 -7.83 27.95
CA ASN A 776 -3.00 -6.52 27.36
C ASN A 776 -2.79 -6.53 25.84
N LEU A 777 -3.89 -6.52 25.07
CA LEU A 777 -3.85 -6.60 23.60
C LEU A 777 -3.27 -5.34 22.95
N ASP A 778 -3.48 -4.16 23.52
CA ASP A 778 -2.93 -2.91 22.96
C ASP A 778 -1.40 -2.90 23.02
N ARG A 779 -0.83 -3.41 24.13
CA ARG A 779 0.62 -3.57 24.30
C ARG A 779 1.21 -4.57 23.32
N LEU A 780 0.52 -5.68 23.09
CA LEU A 780 0.92 -6.64 22.05
C LEU A 780 0.87 -6.02 20.65
N ALA A 781 -0.18 -5.25 20.35
CA ALA A 781 -0.32 -4.57 19.07
C ALA A 781 0.81 -3.56 18.83
N ASP A 782 1.18 -2.77 19.84
CA ASP A 782 2.25 -1.79 19.70
C ASP A 782 3.63 -2.43 19.57
N ALA A 783 3.92 -3.49 20.33
CA ALA A 783 5.15 -4.26 20.16
C ALA A 783 5.23 -4.94 18.79
N ALA A 784 4.13 -5.52 18.30
CA ALA A 784 4.04 -6.15 16.98
C ALA A 784 4.31 -5.16 15.81
N LYS A 785 3.91 -3.89 15.95
CA LYS A 785 4.17 -2.85 14.93
C LYS A 785 5.65 -2.50 14.78
N LEU A 786 6.45 -2.77 15.81
CA LEU A 786 7.87 -2.44 15.90
C LEU A 786 8.78 -3.57 15.40
N ASP A 787 8.22 -4.69 14.93
CA ASP A 787 9.01 -5.74 14.28
C ASP A 787 9.79 -5.16 13.08
N GLU A 788 11.07 -5.52 12.99
CA GLU A 788 12.01 -4.99 12.01
C GLU A 788 11.57 -5.30 10.57
N GLY A 789 11.16 -6.55 10.31
CA GLY A 789 10.74 -6.98 8.98
C GLY A 789 9.43 -6.31 8.55
N ILE A 790 8.45 -6.21 9.45
CA ILE A 790 7.19 -5.52 9.18
C ILE A 790 7.43 -4.02 8.94
N SER A 791 8.32 -3.39 9.72
CA SER A 791 8.68 -1.98 9.54
C SER A 791 9.38 -1.73 8.21
N GLU A 792 10.31 -2.60 7.81
CA GLU A 792 11.06 -2.48 6.56
C GLU A 792 10.17 -2.69 5.32
N PHE A 793 9.26 -3.66 5.35
CA PHE A 793 8.24 -3.83 4.30
C PHE A 793 7.35 -2.58 4.15
N ARG A 794 6.93 -1.99 5.28
CA ARG A 794 6.13 -0.76 5.27
C ARG A 794 6.92 0.43 4.71
N ARG A 795 8.18 0.59 5.10
CA ARG A 795 9.08 1.64 4.59
C ARG A 795 9.13 1.57 3.07
N PHE A 796 9.46 0.41 2.50
CA PHE A 796 9.57 0.21 1.06
C PHE A 796 8.31 0.61 0.29
N TYR A 797 7.13 0.17 0.74
CA TYR A 797 5.88 0.47 0.05
C TYR A 797 5.37 1.91 0.27
N LEU A 798 5.70 2.55 1.40
CA LEU A 798 5.41 3.97 1.63
C LEU A 798 6.29 4.89 0.80
N GLU A 799 7.58 4.57 0.64
CA GLU A 799 8.47 5.28 -0.29
C GLU A 799 7.96 5.13 -1.72
N ARG A 800 7.61 3.90 -2.14
CA ARG A 800 7.01 3.64 -3.45
C ARG A 800 5.73 4.43 -3.66
N ARG A 801 4.84 4.47 -2.67
CA ARG A 801 3.61 5.29 -2.70
C ARG A 801 3.92 6.76 -3.01
N ALA A 802 4.93 7.34 -2.35
CA ALA A 802 5.29 8.73 -2.55
C ALA A 802 5.76 9.02 -3.99
N GLU A 803 6.55 8.11 -4.56
CA GLU A 803 6.97 8.18 -5.96
C GLU A 803 5.80 8.06 -6.95
N GLU A 804 4.91 7.09 -6.75
CA GLU A 804 3.79 6.85 -7.66
C GLU A 804 2.74 7.99 -7.61
N ILE A 805 2.50 8.60 -6.44
CA ILE A 805 1.60 9.77 -6.29
C ILE A 805 2.18 11.02 -6.95
N LYS A 806 3.52 11.15 -6.96
CA LYS A 806 4.20 12.25 -7.65
C LYS A 806 4.02 12.14 -9.16
N ALA A 807 4.01 10.94 -9.72
CA ALA A 807 3.85 10.70 -11.15
C ALA A 807 2.41 10.89 -11.67
N ALA A 808 1.39 10.86 -10.80
CA ALA A 808 -0.03 10.86 -11.18
C ALA A 808 -0.67 12.27 -11.33
N GLU A 809 0.01 13.25 -11.93
CA GLU A 809 -0.42 14.67 -11.98
C GLU A 809 -1.92 14.89 -12.32
N GLY A 810 -2.62 15.63 -11.47
CA GLY A 810 -3.92 16.27 -11.77
C GLY A 810 -5.20 15.45 -11.58
N ASP A 811 -5.15 14.12 -11.39
CA ASP A 811 -6.35 13.27 -11.25
C ASP A 811 -6.52 12.74 -9.82
N GLU A 812 -7.43 13.36 -9.07
CA GLU A 812 -7.69 13.07 -7.66
C GLU A 812 -8.23 11.64 -7.43
N ARG A 813 -8.96 11.08 -8.41
CA ARG A 813 -9.47 9.70 -8.34
C ARG A 813 -8.34 8.70 -8.50
N LYS A 814 -7.40 8.94 -9.43
CA LYS A 814 -6.22 8.09 -9.62
C LYS A 814 -5.28 8.16 -8.42
N ARG A 815 -5.02 9.37 -7.90
CA ARG A 815 -4.21 9.56 -6.68
C ARG A 815 -4.76 8.80 -5.50
N LYS A 816 -6.05 8.94 -5.20
CA LYS A 816 -6.69 8.22 -4.09
C LYS A 816 -6.57 6.70 -4.22
N LYS A 817 -6.71 6.16 -5.44
CA LYS A 817 -6.55 4.73 -5.69
C LYS A 817 -5.10 4.26 -5.52
N LEU A 818 -4.11 5.05 -5.96
CA LEU A 818 -2.69 4.74 -5.73
C LEU A 818 -2.33 4.81 -4.24
N GLU A 819 -2.92 5.75 -3.50
CA GLU A 819 -2.82 5.78 -2.04
C GLU A 819 -3.35 4.49 -1.43
N ASP A 820 -4.52 4.03 -1.85
CA ASP A 820 -5.11 2.78 -1.37
C ASP A 820 -4.28 1.55 -1.77
N ASP A 821 -3.74 1.52 -2.99
CA ASP A 821 -3.02 0.37 -3.54
C ASP A 821 -1.66 0.15 -2.84
N PHE A 822 -0.96 1.22 -2.47
CA PHE A 822 0.39 1.14 -1.90
C PHE A 822 0.45 1.42 -0.38
N THR A 823 -0.64 1.86 0.26
CA THR A 823 -0.63 2.04 1.72
C THR A 823 -0.69 0.68 2.43
N PRO A 824 0.35 0.31 3.20
CA PRO A 824 0.36 -0.96 3.91
C PRO A 824 -0.72 -0.99 4.99
N ARG A 825 -1.55 -2.04 4.99
CA ARG A 825 -2.55 -2.34 6.01
C ARG A 825 -2.01 -3.44 6.92
N LEU A 826 -2.14 -3.24 8.24
CA LEU A 826 -1.69 -4.19 9.24
C LEU A 826 -2.88 -4.93 9.85
N GLU A 827 -2.82 -6.26 9.77
CA GLU A 827 -3.69 -7.18 10.48
C GLU A 827 -2.83 -7.94 11.49
N MET A 828 -3.27 -8.00 12.74
CA MET A 828 -2.54 -8.67 13.82
C MET A 828 -3.45 -9.70 14.45
N THR A 829 -2.96 -10.92 14.63
CA THR A 829 -3.72 -11.99 15.23
C THR A 829 -2.90 -12.67 16.32
N LEU A 830 -3.41 -12.70 17.54
CA LEU A 830 -2.84 -13.52 18.59
C LEU A 830 -3.13 -15.00 18.29
N VAL A 831 -2.07 -15.78 18.05
CA VAL A 831 -2.18 -17.18 17.60
C VAL A 831 -1.73 -18.18 18.65
N ALA A 832 -0.87 -17.79 19.59
CA ALA A 832 -0.51 -18.64 20.73
C ALA A 832 -0.07 -17.83 21.96
N LEU A 833 -0.18 -18.45 23.14
CA LEU A 833 0.33 -17.94 24.41
C LEU A 833 1.11 -19.04 25.13
N GLU A 834 2.23 -18.69 25.72
CA GLU A 834 3.06 -19.58 26.55
C GLU A 834 3.47 -18.85 27.82
N GLY A 835 3.27 -19.44 29.00
CA GLY A 835 3.67 -18.78 30.24
C GLY A 835 2.97 -19.30 31.49
N ASN A 836 3.07 -18.49 32.55
CA ASN A 836 2.47 -18.75 33.84
C ASN A 836 1.39 -17.71 34.14
N LEU A 837 0.30 -18.18 34.75
CA LEU A 837 -0.75 -17.35 35.30
C LEU A 837 -0.75 -17.51 36.82
N HIS A 838 -0.63 -16.41 37.55
CA HIS A 838 -0.75 -16.37 39.00
C HIS A 838 -1.68 -15.22 39.44
N ARG A 839 -2.14 -15.27 40.69
CA ARG A 839 -3.12 -14.33 41.25
C ARG A 839 -2.54 -13.59 42.45
N GLN A 840 -2.76 -12.28 42.52
CA GLN A 840 -2.58 -11.51 43.75
C GLN A 840 -3.94 -11.24 44.39
N LEU A 841 -4.09 -11.58 45.66
CA LEU A 841 -5.35 -11.52 46.38
C LEU A 841 -5.33 -10.39 47.41
N LYS A 842 -6.31 -9.50 47.32
CA LYS A 842 -6.59 -8.54 48.38
C LYS A 842 -7.65 -9.14 49.31
N LEU A 843 -7.26 -9.44 50.54
CA LEU A 843 -8.03 -10.23 51.49
C LEU A 843 -8.44 -9.37 52.69
N LYS A 844 -9.72 -9.39 53.04
CA LYS A 844 -10.24 -8.83 54.29
C LYS A 844 -10.33 -9.94 55.33
N ILE A 845 -9.56 -9.84 56.41
CA ILE A 845 -9.38 -10.91 57.39
C ILE A 845 -9.95 -10.48 58.73
N LYS A 846 -10.67 -11.39 59.39
CA LYS A 846 -11.08 -11.27 60.79
C LYS A 846 -10.27 -12.22 61.69
N PHE A 847 -9.81 -11.77 62.85
CA PHE A 847 -9.02 -12.59 63.79
C PHE A 847 -9.29 -12.21 65.26
N LYS A 848 -8.97 -13.15 66.17
CA LYS A 848 -9.12 -13.04 67.65
C LYS A 848 -7.76 -13.20 68.32
N ILE A 849 -7.42 -12.41 69.34
CA ILE A 849 -6.11 -12.48 70.06
C ILE A 849 -6.27 -12.98 71.51
N ASP A 850 -7.38 -12.64 72.16
CA ASP A 850 -7.77 -13.07 73.51
C ASP A 850 -9.28 -13.38 73.52
N PRO A 851 -9.82 -14.13 74.52
CA PRO A 851 -11.23 -14.50 74.56
C PRO A 851 -12.12 -13.25 74.61
N GLY A 852 -12.85 -12.96 73.51
CA GLY A 852 -13.95 -12.00 73.49
C GLY A 852 -13.86 -10.79 72.56
N ILE A 853 -12.77 -10.55 71.82
CA ILE A 853 -12.68 -9.39 70.90
C ILE A 853 -12.22 -9.80 69.49
N GLU A 854 -13.04 -9.47 68.48
CA GLU A 854 -12.76 -9.64 67.05
C GLU A 854 -12.20 -8.37 66.42
N PHE A 855 -11.16 -8.52 65.59
CA PHE A 855 -10.56 -7.44 64.80
C PHE A 855 -10.63 -7.75 63.31
N SER A 856 -10.61 -6.73 62.45
CA SER A 856 -10.55 -6.91 60.99
C SER A 856 -9.48 -6.05 60.32
N THR A 857 -8.79 -6.59 59.32
CA THR A 857 -7.76 -5.88 58.54
C THR A 857 -7.76 -6.31 57.06
N ILE A 858 -6.98 -5.62 56.22
CA ILE A 858 -6.79 -5.96 54.81
C ILE A 858 -5.32 -6.36 54.60
N LEU A 859 -5.08 -7.46 53.88
CA LEU A 859 -3.76 -7.89 53.43
C LEU A 859 -3.77 -8.07 51.91
N THR A 860 -2.62 -7.87 51.28
CA THR A 860 -2.40 -8.30 49.90
C THR A 860 -1.43 -9.48 49.91
N VAL A 861 -1.85 -10.61 49.35
CA VAL A 861 -1.10 -11.87 49.36
C VAL A 861 -0.88 -12.34 47.94
N ASP A 862 0.32 -12.83 47.67
CA ASP A 862 0.65 -13.57 46.46
C ASP A 862 0.83 -15.05 46.85
N PRO A 863 -0.15 -15.92 46.53
CA PRO A 863 -0.08 -17.34 46.88
C PRO A 863 1.02 -18.08 46.14
N HIS A 864 1.34 -17.68 44.91
CA HIS A 864 2.41 -18.30 44.11
C HIS A 864 3.78 -18.03 44.72
N LEU A 865 4.06 -16.75 45.05
CA LEU A 865 5.31 -16.36 45.71
C LEU A 865 5.34 -16.72 47.20
N GLN A 866 4.24 -17.23 47.75
CA GLN A 866 4.03 -17.50 49.18
C GLN A 866 4.37 -16.30 50.09
N LYS A 867 4.06 -15.09 49.62
CA LYS A 867 4.42 -13.84 50.29
C LYS A 867 3.19 -12.99 50.56
N ILE A 868 3.21 -12.32 51.71
CA ILE A 868 2.30 -11.22 51.99
C ILE A 868 2.98 -9.96 51.46
N LEU A 869 2.45 -9.42 50.36
CA LEU A 869 2.99 -8.23 49.68
C LEU A 869 2.74 -6.96 50.51
N ASP A 870 1.61 -6.90 51.20
CA ASP A 870 1.20 -5.74 52.01
C ASP A 870 0.55 -6.22 53.32
N LYS A 871 1.11 -5.80 54.47
CA LYS A 871 0.66 -6.15 55.83
C LYS A 871 0.73 -4.97 56.80
N PRO A 872 -0.20 -4.85 57.77
CA PRO A 872 -0.17 -3.80 58.76
C PRO A 872 1.00 -3.98 59.73
N GLU A 873 1.55 -2.85 60.20
CA GLU A 873 2.65 -2.83 61.17
C GLU A 873 2.22 -3.40 62.53
N LEU A 874 3.14 -4.13 63.18
CA LEU A 874 2.95 -4.69 64.52
C LEU A 874 3.52 -3.72 65.56
N ALA A 875 2.80 -3.52 66.66
CA ALA A 875 3.18 -2.67 67.77
C ALA A 875 3.01 -3.41 69.11
N LEU A 876 3.80 -3.04 70.13
CA LEU A 876 3.80 -3.69 71.44
C LEU A 876 2.58 -3.29 72.28
N CYS A 877 1.81 -4.27 72.75
CA CYS A 877 0.86 -4.08 73.84
C CYS A 877 1.63 -4.06 75.16
N GLU A 878 1.86 -2.87 75.73
CA GLU A 878 2.74 -2.69 76.90
C GLU A 878 2.23 -3.40 78.16
N ARG A 879 0.94 -3.70 78.26
CA ARG A 879 0.38 -4.42 79.41
C ARG A 879 0.47 -5.94 79.30
N SER A 880 0.27 -6.48 78.09
CA SER A 880 0.34 -7.94 77.88
C SER A 880 1.73 -8.42 77.43
N GLY A 881 2.60 -7.49 77.04
CA GLY A 881 3.93 -7.78 76.46
C GLY A 881 3.91 -8.37 75.04
N LYS A 882 2.74 -8.49 74.40
CA LYS A 882 2.60 -9.09 73.05
C LYS A 882 2.65 -8.02 71.95
N ASN A 883 3.39 -8.28 70.86
CA ASN A 883 3.33 -7.45 69.64
C ASN A 883 2.09 -7.83 68.84
N VAL A 884 1.19 -6.89 68.54
CA VAL A 884 -0.07 -7.10 67.81
C VAL A 884 -0.24 -6.01 66.72
N PRO A 885 -1.08 -6.21 65.68
CA PRO A 885 -1.28 -5.18 64.66
C PRO A 885 -1.70 -3.85 65.29
N GLN A 886 -1.08 -2.74 64.89
CA GLN A 886 -1.31 -1.42 65.49
C GLN A 886 -2.79 -1.02 65.47
N THR A 887 -3.53 -1.46 64.44
CA THR A 887 -4.97 -1.26 64.30
C THR A 887 -5.82 -1.88 65.42
N CYS A 888 -5.25 -2.79 66.21
CA CYS A 888 -5.93 -3.48 67.32
C CYS A 888 -5.68 -2.85 68.69
N LEU A 889 -4.67 -1.97 68.80
CA LEU A 889 -4.30 -1.33 70.06
C LEU A 889 -5.10 -0.06 70.26
N LYS A 890 -5.50 0.17 71.51
CA LYS A 890 -6.02 1.46 71.97
C LYS A 890 -5.07 2.04 72.99
N GLN A 891 -4.89 3.36 72.94
CA GLN A 891 -4.00 4.04 73.86
C GLN A 891 -4.70 4.21 75.22
N CYS A 892 -4.02 3.83 76.30
CA CYS A 892 -4.41 4.25 77.64
C CYS A 892 -4.23 5.76 77.72
N GLU A 893 -5.31 6.50 77.93
CA GLU A 893 -5.27 7.94 77.74
C GLU A 893 -4.47 8.72 78.79
N ILE A 894 -4.22 8.10 79.95
CA ILE A 894 -3.42 8.67 81.05
C ILE A 894 -1.95 8.31 80.86
N SER A 895 -1.59 7.02 80.92
CA SER A 895 -0.20 6.59 80.82
C SER A 895 0.39 6.70 79.40
N LYS A 896 -0.44 6.98 78.38
CA LYS A 896 -0.12 7.01 76.95
C LYS A 896 0.38 5.68 76.38
N ARG A 897 0.37 4.61 77.17
CA ARG A 897 0.80 3.27 76.80
C ARG A 897 -0.24 2.61 75.88
N MET A 898 0.21 1.88 74.87
CA MET A 898 -0.68 1.15 73.96
C MET A 898 -1.08 -0.20 74.58
N ALA A 899 -2.38 -0.46 74.71
CA ALA A 899 -2.90 -1.69 75.31
C ALA A 899 -4.10 -2.25 74.52
N LEU A 900 -4.38 -3.54 74.72
CA LEU A 900 -5.59 -4.14 74.17
C LEU A 900 -6.83 -3.58 74.88
N PRO A 901 -7.96 -3.39 74.18
CA PRO A 901 -9.15 -2.73 74.75
C PRO A 901 -9.73 -3.39 76.01
N ASN A 902 -9.60 -4.71 76.17
CA ASN A 902 -10.05 -5.47 77.34
C ASN A 902 -9.28 -5.14 78.63
N PHE A 903 -8.07 -4.58 78.52
CA PHE A 903 -7.29 -4.15 79.68
C PHE A 903 -7.59 -2.72 80.12
N LEU A 904 -8.47 -2.01 79.41
CA LEU A 904 -8.80 -0.65 79.74
C LEU A 904 -10.21 -0.61 80.34
N VAL A 905 -10.33 0.01 81.49
CA VAL A 905 -11.60 0.32 82.14
C VAL A 905 -12.05 1.68 81.65
N GLN A 906 -13.34 1.79 81.38
CA GLN A 906 -13.95 3.00 80.89
C GLN A 906 -14.41 3.87 82.07
N SER A 907 -13.99 5.14 82.09
CA SER A 907 -14.56 6.13 83.01
C SER A 907 -16.07 6.24 82.80
N GLU A 908 -16.86 6.21 83.87
CA GLU A 908 -18.33 6.37 83.82
C GLU A 908 -18.77 7.81 83.54
N VAL A 909 -17.78 8.71 83.39
CA VAL A 909 -17.98 10.12 83.13
C VAL A 909 -17.44 10.52 81.77
N SER A 910 -16.16 10.28 81.50
CA SER A 910 -15.52 10.75 80.27
C SER A 910 -15.54 9.72 79.15
N HIS A 911 -15.94 8.48 79.46
CA HIS A 911 -15.82 7.33 78.58
C HIS A 911 -14.38 7.02 78.11
N ARG A 912 -13.37 7.71 78.67
CA ARG A 912 -11.95 7.50 78.37
C ARG A 912 -11.50 6.16 78.93
N LEU A 913 -10.65 5.49 78.17
CA LEU A 913 -10.13 4.16 78.47
C LEU A 913 -8.79 4.29 79.19
N ALA A 914 -8.72 3.80 80.42
CA ALA A 914 -7.50 3.82 81.24
C ALA A 914 -7.32 2.53 82.03
N LEU A 915 -6.13 2.33 82.61
CA LEU A 915 -5.87 1.17 83.47
C LEU A 915 -6.62 1.33 84.82
N PRO A 916 -7.13 0.24 85.42
CA PRO A 916 -7.97 0.29 86.63
C PRO A 916 -7.37 1.07 87.81
N GLU A 917 -6.04 1.05 87.96
CA GLU A 917 -5.28 1.72 89.03
C GLU A 917 -5.30 3.26 88.98
N TYR A 918 -5.76 3.83 87.86
CA TYR A 918 -5.94 5.28 87.68
C TYR A 918 -7.39 5.74 87.89
N THR A 919 -8.20 4.98 88.63
CA THR A 919 -9.61 5.33 88.94
C THR A 919 -9.81 5.75 90.41
N LEU A 920 -10.82 6.59 90.68
CA LEU A 920 -11.28 7.14 91.97
C LEU A 920 -12.82 7.33 91.96
N ARG A 921 -13.47 7.57 93.11
CA ARG A 921 -14.91 7.92 93.19
C ARG A 921 -15.13 9.42 93.41
N CYS A 922 -16.00 10.02 92.61
CA CYS A 922 -16.37 11.44 92.72
C CYS A 922 -17.27 11.71 93.93
N HIS A 923 -16.97 12.73 94.74
CA HIS A 923 -17.77 13.07 95.93
C HIS A 923 -19.16 13.63 95.61
N PHE A 924 -19.30 14.40 94.53
CA PHE A 924 -20.58 15.02 94.12
C PHE A 924 -21.56 14.02 93.48
N SER A 925 -21.07 12.99 92.78
CA SER A 925 -21.92 12.10 91.96
C SER A 925 -21.79 10.60 92.28
N GLY A 926 -20.83 10.18 93.10
CA GLY A 926 -20.60 8.78 93.47
C GLY A 926 -20.03 7.87 92.37
N LYS A 927 -19.85 8.38 91.14
CA LYS A 927 -19.39 7.61 89.96
C LYS A 927 -17.89 7.32 89.97
N LEU A 928 -17.49 6.23 89.28
CA LEU A 928 -16.08 5.88 89.08
C LEU A 928 -15.47 6.73 87.95
N VAL A 929 -14.49 7.55 88.31
CA VAL A 929 -13.83 8.56 87.46
C VAL A 929 -12.32 8.37 87.49
N LEU A 930 -11.59 8.88 86.52
CA LEU A 930 -10.14 8.76 86.52
C LEU A 930 -9.48 9.75 87.50
N LYS A 931 -8.27 9.46 87.95
CA LYS A 931 -7.51 10.28 88.91
C LYS A 931 -7.24 11.71 88.41
N ASP A 932 -7.06 11.88 87.11
CA ASP A 932 -6.90 13.17 86.43
C ASP A 932 -8.24 13.86 86.12
N GLU A 933 -9.37 13.20 86.37
CA GLU A 933 -10.72 13.71 86.13
C GLU A 933 -11.35 14.30 87.39
N VAL A 934 -10.61 14.44 88.49
CA VAL A 934 -11.09 14.96 89.76
C VAL A 934 -10.36 16.24 90.13
N GLU A 935 -11.10 17.28 90.47
CA GLU A 935 -10.59 18.60 90.85
C GLU A 935 -11.24 19.10 92.14
N ILE A 936 -10.57 20.05 92.81
CA ILE A 936 -11.04 20.65 94.06
C ILE A 936 -11.87 21.90 93.73
N SER A 937 -13.13 21.96 94.17
CA SER A 937 -13.96 23.16 93.96
C SER A 937 -13.36 24.39 94.65
N ALA A 938 -13.21 25.48 93.90
CA ALA A 938 -12.70 26.77 94.37
C ALA A 938 -13.70 27.55 95.25
N VAL A 939 -14.95 27.07 95.37
CA VAL A 939 -15.97 27.66 96.25
C VAL A 939 -16.22 26.76 97.48
N THR A 940 -16.21 25.43 97.34
CA THR A 940 -16.55 24.49 98.44
C THR A 940 -15.38 23.65 98.98
N GLY A 941 -14.28 23.49 98.23
CA GLY A 941 -13.07 22.80 98.68
C GLY A 941 -13.05 21.26 98.60
N LEU A 942 -14.03 20.62 97.94
CA LEU A 942 -14.15 19.15 97.87
C LEU A 942 -13.69 18.56 96.52
N HIS A 943 -13.30 17.28 96.51
CA HIS A 943 -12.90 16.51 95.32
C HIS A 943 -14.12 16.12 94.48
N VAL A 944 -14.35 16.86 93.40
CA VAL A 944 -15.47 16.69 92.49
C VAL A 944 -14.92 16.40 91.10
N ALA A 945 -15.56 15.50 90.34
CA ALA A 945 -15.11 15.24 89.00
C ALA A 945 -15.16 16.54 88.18
N SER A 946 -14.08 16.85 87.49
CA SER A 946 -13.81 18.12 86.81
C SER A 946 -14.95 18.53 85.88
N ASN A 947 -15.63 17.55 85.27
CA ASN A 947 -16.78 17.75 84.40
C ASN A 947 -18.05 18.27 85.11
N PHE A 948 -18.17 18.10 86.43
CA PHE A 948 -19.25 18.66 87.24
C PHE A 948 -18.90 20.04 87.81
N LEU A 949 -17.64 20.48 87.70
CA LEU A 949 -17.20 21.83 88.05
C LEU A 949 -17.19 22.71 86.80
N LYS A 950 -17.90 23.84 86.85
CA LYS A 950 -17.81 24.88 85.84
C LYS A 950 -16.65 25.82 86.14
N THR A 951 -15.94 26.24 85.11
CA THR A 951 -14.83 27.19 85.23
C THR A 951 -15.34 28.58 84.92
N SER A 952 -15.05 29.57 85.78
CA SER A 952 -15.28 30.96 85.42
C SER A 952 -14.44 31.31 84.23
N ALA A 953 -15.12 31.71 83.14
CA ALA A 953 -14.43 32.15 81.96
C ALA A 953 -13.58 33.42 82.19
N GLN A 954 -13.78 34.14 83.31
CA GLN A 954 -13.01 35.34 83.66
C GLN A 954 -11.85 35.06 84.62
N SER A 955 -12.12 34.54 85.82
CA SER A 955 -11.06 34.31 86.82
C SER A 955 -10.39 32.94 86.73
N GLY A 956 -10.91 32.02 85.90
CA GLY A 956 -10.39 30.64 85.79
C GLY A 956 -10.68 29.76 87.01
N LYS A 957 -11.38 30.26 88.02
CA LYS A 957 -11.76 29.51 89.22
C LYS A 957 -12.89 28.52 88.91
N ARG A 958 -12.81 27.30 89.44
CA ARG A 958 -13.74 26.20 89.11
C ARG A 958 -14.65 25.88 90.27
N ALA A 959 -15.96 25.91 90.08
CA ALA A 959 -16.94 25.71 91.13
C ALA A 959 -18.23 25.07 90.59
N GLU A 960 -19.14 24.71 91.49
CA GLU A 960 -20.41 24.08 91.14
C GLU A 960 -21.30 25.02 90.30
N PRO A 961 -22.09 24.50 89.34
CA PRO A 961 -22.83 25.30 88.37
C PRO A 961 -23.77 26.36 88.94
N ASN A 962 -24.24 26.19 90.18
CA ASN A 962 -25.23 27.07 90.82
C ASN A 962 -24.67 28.46 91.19
N HIS A 963 -23.35 28.67 91.12
CA HIS A 963 -22.69 29.94 91.45
C HIS A 963 -22.35 30.83 90.24
N PHE A 964 -22.84 30.44 89.06
CA PHE A 964 -22.51 31.07 87.79
C PHE A 964 -23.66 31.92 87.24
N GLY A 965 -23.30 33.09 86.68
CA GLY A 965 -24.14 33.92 85.85
C GLY A 965 -23.63 33.94 84.41
N ARG A 966 -24.47 34.36 83.46
CA ARG A 966 -24.15 34.27 82.03
C ARG A 966 -23.95 35.65 81.41
N CYS A 967 -22.84 35.83 80.71
CA CYS A 967 -22.66 36.92 79.76
C CYS A 967 -23.60 36.73 78.58
N GLU A 968 -24.47 37.69 78.31
CA GLU A 968 -25.48 37.62 77.26
C GLU A 968 -24.91 37.84 75.84
N PHE A 969 -23.61 38.12 75.71
CA PHE A 969 -22.91 38.27 74.43
C PHE A 969 -22.09 37.04 74.05
N THR A 970 -21.22 36.60 74.96
CA THR A 970 -20.36 35.44 74.74
C THR A 970 -21.00 34.15 75.21
N ASN A 971 -22.17 34.24 75.88
CA ASN A 971 -22.80 33.12 76.58
C ASN A 971 -21.89 32.46 77.62
N ALA A 972 -20.75 33.11 77.92
CA ALA A 972 -19.76 32.62 78.85
C ALA A 972 -20.32 32.70 80.27
N GLU A 973 -20.26 31.57 80.96
CA GLU A 973 -20.64 31.48 82.35
C GLU A 973 -19.44 31.92 83.19
N VAL A 974 -19.64 32.98 83.96
CA VAL A 974 -18.66 33.56 84.89
C VAL A 974 -19.30 33.62 86.26
N LEU A 975 -18.51 33.91 87.31
CA LEU A 975 -19.11 34.10 88.63
C LEU A 975 -20.03 35.32 88.59
N ASN A 976 -21.14 35.28 89.31
CA ASN A 976 -22.11 36.39 89.32
C ASN A 976 -21.48 37.76 89.71
N THR A 977 -20.36 37.76 90.43
CA THR A 977 -19.58 38.94 90.81
C THR A 977 -18.74 39.55 89.68
N GLU A 978 -18.70 38.93 88.50
CA GLU A 978 -17.80 39.25 87.38
C GLU A 978 -18.56 39.84 86.15
N LEU A 979 -19.82 40.26 86.32
CA LEU A 979 -20.69 40.78 85.24
C LEU A 979 -20.97 42.31 85.34
N ALA A 980 -21.02 43.01 84.19
CA ALA A 980 -21.36 44.42 83.95
C ALA A 980 -22.52 44.57 82.91
N VAL A 981 -23.06 45.78 82.63
CA VAL A 981 -24.24 46.01 81.75
C VAL A 981 -23.98 47.04 80.64
N SER A 982 -24.34 46.73 79.38
CA SER A 982 -23.97 47.55 78.20
C SER A 982 -24.89 48.75 78.02
N GLN A 983 -24.30 49.94 77.79
CA GLN A 983 -25.07 51.16 77.53
C GLN A 983 -25.62 51.23 76.09
N MET A 984 -25.28 50.27 75.23
CA MET A 984 -25.80 50.16 73.86
C MET A 984 -27.02 49.26 73.75
N SER A 985 -26.97 48.10 74.43
CA SER A 985 -27.97 47.04 74.26
C SER A 985 -28.65 46.62 75.56
N GLY A 986 -28.25 47.17 76.70
CA GLY A 986 -28.81 46.84 78.01
C GLY A 986 -28.45 45.45 78.53
N LYS A 987 -27.64 44.69 77.78
CA LYS A 987 -27.28 43.31 78.07
C LYS A 987 -26.15 43.17 79.07
N ARG A 988 -26.17 42.11 79.88
CA ARG A 988 -25.10 41.77 80.82
C ARG A 988 -23.90 41.15 80.10
N TYR A 989 -22.70 41.64 80.39
CA TYR A 989 -21.46 41.15 79.81
C TYR A 989 -20.34 41.07 80.84
N ARG A 990 -19.21 40.47 80.49
CA ARG A 990 -18.09 40.36 81.43
C ARG A 990 -17.39 41.69 81.63
N SER A 991 -17.08 42.04 82.86
CA SER A 991 -16.53 43.36 83.19
C SER A 991 -15.14 43.61 82.58
N ASP A 992 -14.35 42.56 82.33
CA ASP A 992 -13.05 42.63 81.67
C ASP A 992 -13.11 42.88 80.15
N GLU A 993 -14.29 42.76 79.54
CA GLU A 993 -14.51 42.92 78.11
C GLU A 993 -15.14 44.28 77.75
N GLN A 994 -15.07 45.26 78.64
CA GLN A 994 -15.61 46.60 78.44
C GLN A 994 -14.76 47.44 77.48
N LEU A 995 -15.42 48.17 76.58
CA LEU A 995 -14.79 49.09 75.63
C LEU A 995 -15.62 50.37 75.47
N SER A 996 -15.00 51.48 75.08
CA SER A 996 -15.64 52.81 74.93
C SER A 996 -15.46 53.39 73.52
N SER A 997 -16.50 54.05 72.98
CA SER A 997 -16.41 54.68 71.64
C SER A 997 -15.46 55.87 71.66
N GLY A 998 -14.49 55.89 70.74
CA GLY A 998 -13.60 57.02 70.49
C GLY A 998 -14.26 58.20 69.77
N LEU A 999 -15.55 58.11 69.41
CA LEU A 999 -16.34 59.21 68.83
C LEU A 999 -17.39 59.76 69.83
N SER A 1000 -18.08 58.88 70.58
CA SER A 1000 -19.20 59.26 71.46
C SER A 1000 -19.03 58.93 72.96
N GLY A 1001 -17.97 58.22 73.37
CA GLY A 1001 -17.63 57.96 74.78
C GLY A 1001 -18.47 56.90 75.51
N LYS A 1002 -19.52 56.33 74.90
CA LYS A 1002 -20.38 55.31 75.52
C LYS A 1002 -19.66 53.98 75.73
N THR A 1003 -20.01 53.26 76.80
CA THR A 1003 -19.37 51.98 77.20
C THR A 1003 -20.26 50.76 76.90
N GLY A 1004 -19.65 49.67 76.44
CA GLY A 1004 -20.36 48.41 76.14
C GLY A 1004 -19.39 47.25 75.99
N HIS A 1005 -19.89 46.10 75.58
CA HIS A 1005 -19.04 44.93 75.36
C HIS A 1005 -18.16 45.13 74.12
N LYS A 1006 -16.89 44.70 74.14
CA LYS A 1006 -15.93 44.86 73.04
C LYS A 1006 -16.42 44.40 71.68
N SER A 1007 -17.30 43.40 71.61
CA SER A 1007 -17.86 42.90 70.35
C SER A 1007 -18.91 43.82 69.72
N GLU A 1008 -19.41 44.79 70.47
CA GLU A 1008 -20.38 45.77 69.98
C GLU A 1008 -19.68 46.98 69.31
N PHE A 1009 -18.35 47.02 69.35
CA PHE A 1009 -17.53 48.03 68.72
C PHE A 1009 -16.80 47.45 67.49
N VAL A 1010 -16.57 48.32 66.51
CA VAL A 1010 -15.71 48.06 65.35
C VAL A 1010 -14.54 49.04 65.37
N PHE A 1011 -13.36 48.61 64.94
CA PHE A 1011 -12.17 49.46 64.97
C PHE A 1011 -11.98 50.15 63.62
N CYS A 1012 -11.76 51.47 63.67
CA CYS A 1012 -11.41 52.25 62.49
C CYS A 1012 -10.11 51.72 61.88
N HIS A 1013 -10.11 51.39 60.59
CA HIS A 1013 -8.93 50.84 59.92
C HIS A 1013 -7.72 51.78 59.95
N GLU A 1014 -7.96 53.09 59.80
CA GLU A 1014 -6.89 54.09 59.74
C GLU A 1014 -6.42 54.51 61.13
N THR A 1015 -7.34 54.87 62.03
CA THR A 1015 -6.99 55.44 63.34
C THR A 1015 -6.90 54.40 64.45
N ARG A 1016 -7.32 53.15 64.20
CA ARG A 1016 -7.40 52.05 65.18
C ARG A 1016 -8.28 52.33 66.41
N GLN A 1017 -9.02 53.44 66.42
CA GLN A 1017 -9.93 53.76 67.51
C GLN A 1017 -11.22 52.93 67.43
N PRO A 1018 -11.76 52.46 68.57
CA PRO A 1018 -13.05 51.78 68.64
C PRO A 1018 -14.19 52.75 68.31
N LEU A 1019 -15.10 52.33 67.46
CA LEU A 1019 -16.28 53.06 67.02
C LEU A 1019 -17.50 52.15 67.20
N MET A 1020 -18.67 52.75 67.44
CA MET A 1020 -19.91 51.97 67.41
C MET A 1020 -20.25 51.64 65.95
N VAL A 1021 -20.88 50.50 65.70
CA VAL A 1021 -21.24 50.07 64.33
C VAL A 1021 -22.09 51.12 63.61
N LEU A 1022 -22.99 51.79 64.33
CA LEU A 1022 -23.85 52.86 63.78
C LEU A 1022 -23.08 54.16 63.48
N GLU A 1023 -21.87 54.33 64.01
CA GLU A 1023 -21.03 55.52 63.87
C GLU A 1023 -19.91 55.32 62.82
N ALA A 1024 -19.79 54.13 62.23
CA ALA A 1024 -18.71 53.75 61.33
C ALA A 1024 -19.22 53.47 59.91
N GLU A 1025 -18.45 53.87 58.90
CA GLU A 1025 -18.70 53.53 57.49
C GLU A 1025 -17.91 52.29 57.09
N LYS A 1026 -18.51 51.39 56.31
CA LYS A 1026 -17.88 50.13 55.89
C LYS A 1026 -17.45 50.17 54.43
N CYS A 1027 -16.19 49.87 54.17
CA CYS A 1027 -15.69 49.65 52.82
C CYS A 1027 -16.37 48.40 52.23
N GLU A 1028 -17.11 48.57 51.13
CA GLU A 1028 -17.89 47.48 50.54
C GLU A 1028 -17.03 46.41 49.83
N VAL A 1029 -15.75 46.68 49.61
CA VAL A 1029 -14.83 45.74 48.94
C VAL A 1029 -13.97 45.00 49.94
N THR A 1030 -13.31 45.72 50.85
CA THR A 1030 -12.41 45.09 51.85
C THR A 1030 -13.14 44.67 53.12
N GLY A 1031 -14.38 45.13 53.32
CA GLY A 1031 -15.16 44.90 54.52
C GLY A 1031 -14.68 45.66 55.76
N LYS A 1032 -13.65 46.49 55.63
CA LYS A 1032 -13.04 47.25 56.74
C LYS A 1032 -13.90 48.47 57.12
N TYR A 1033 -13.99 48.76 58.42
CA TYR A 1033 -14.72 49.90 58.95
C TYR A 1033 -13.81 51.11 59.11
N VAL A 1034 -14.29 52.31 58.79
CA VAL A 1034 -13.58 53.58 58.93
C VAL A 1034 -14.51 54.66 59.48
N ARG A 1035 -13.95 55.80 59.87
CA ARG A 1035 -14.75 56.96 60.25
C ARG A 1035 -15.54 57.51 59.04
N PRO A 1036 -16.69 58.15 59.30
CA PRO A 1036 -17.46 58.77 58.24
C PRO A 1036 -16.64 59.80 57.44
N GLY A 1037 -16.68 59.70 56.11
CA GLY A 1037 -16.02 60.62 55.19
C GLY A 1037 -14.69 60.14 54.57
N ILE A 1038 -14.20 58.95 54.92
CA ILE A 1038 -12.92 58.41 54.41
C ILE A 1038 -13.07 57.64 53.09
N LEU A 1039 -14.21 56.99 52.85
CA LEU A 1039 -14.40 56.15 51.66
C LEU A 1039 -14.75 56.97 50.42
N GLU A 1040 -14.13 56.61 49.28
CA GLU A 1040 -14.40 57.19 47.96
C GLU A 1040 -15.24 56.23 47.10
N GLU A 1041 -16.03 56.76 46.16
CA GLU A 1041 -16.86 55.94 45.28
C GLU A 1041 -16.09 55.43 44.06
N CYS A 1042 -16.12 54.13 43.80
CA CYS A 1042 -15.57 53.54 42.59
C CYS A 1042 -16.45 53.91 41.38
N ALA A 1043 -15.89 54.58 40.38
CA ALA A 1043 -16.66 55.05 39.21
C ALA A 1043 -17.34 53.93 38.41
N ILE A 1044 -16.80 52.70 38.44
CA ILE A 1044 -17.37 51.53 37.74
C ILE A 1044 -18.47 50.88 38.57
N THR A 1045 -18.16 50.55 39.81
CA THR A 1045 -19.02 49.68 40.62
C THR A 1045 -19.99 50.45 41.49
N ARG A 1046 -19.84 51.79 41.58
CA ARG A 1046 -20.58 52.69 42.47
C ARG A 1046 -20.45 52.38 43.95
N LYS A 1047 -19.57 51.43 44.30
CA LYS A 1047 -19.31 51.00 45.67
C LYS A 1047 -18.40 51.99 46.38
N ARG A 1048 -18.66 52.24 47.67
CA ARG A 1048 -17.79 53.07 48.50
C ARG A 1048 -16.62 52.26 49.07
N VAL A 1049 -15.41 52.65 48.71
CA VAL A 1049 -14.19 51.88 48.91
C VAL A 1049 -13.04 52.76 49.42
N LEU A 1050 -12.00 52.12 49.95
CA LEU A 1050 -10.81 52.84 50.39
C LEU A 1050 -10.08 53.46 49.19
N SER A 1051 -9.57 54.68 49.37
CA SER A 1051 -8.82 55.41 48.35
C SER A 1051 -7.58 54.63 47.87
N SER A 1052 -6.94 53.85 48.75
CA SER A 1052 -5.80 52.99 48.42
C SER A 1052 -6.13 51.86 47.42
N GLU A 1053 -7.39 51.44 47.33
CA GLU A 1053 -7.85 50.37 46.42
C GLU A 1053 -8.24 50.92 45.04
N LEU A 1054 -8.30 52.25 44.90
CA LEU A 1054 -8.65 52.94 43.68
C LEU A 1054 -7.40 53.48 43.00
N GLU A 1055 -7.34 53.26 41.69
CA GLU A 1055 -6.30 53.81 40.83
C GLU A 1055 -6.98 54.57 39.69
N ARG A 1056 -6.36 55.67 39.25
CA ARG A 1056 -6.94 56.57 38.24
C ARG A 1056 -6.59 56.05 36.84
N CYS A 1057 -7.62 55.81 36.03
CA CYS A 1057 -7.46 55.50 34.62
C CYS A 1057 -6.82 56.67 33.89
N SER A 1058 -5.70 56.44 33.19
CA SER A 1058 -5.02 57.49 32.44
C SER A 1058 -5.84 58.01 31.24
N ALA A 1059 -6.71 57.18 30.66
CA ALA A 1059 -7.49 57.54 29.47
C ALA A 1059 -8.85 58.19 29.79
N SER A 1060 -9.54 57.75 30.85
CA SER A 1060 -10.87 58.28 31.21
C SER A 1060 -10.85 59.23 32.41
N GLY A 1061 -9.76 59.28 33.17
CA GLY A 1061 -9.65 60.07 34.41
C GLY A 1061 -10.45 59.53 35.59
N GLU A 1062 -11.24 58.47 35.38
CA GLU A 1062 -12.06 57.82 36.41
C GLU A 1062 -11.19 57.04 37.40
N LYS A 1063 -11.51 57.14 38.70
CA LYS A 1063 -10.92 56.28 39.73
C LYS A 1063 -11.70 54.95 39.80
N ALA A 1064 -11.02 53.85 39.53
CA ALA A 1064 -11.60 52.52 39.53
C ALA A 1064 -10.73 51.55 40.32
N LEU A 1065 -11.28 50.39 40.67
CA LEU A 1065 -10.51 49.37 41.36
C LEU A 1065 -9.35 48.88 40.48
N GLN A 1066 -8.17 48.71 41.07
CA GLN A 1066 -6.93 48.35 40.37
C GLN A 1066 -7.08 47.12 39.45
N ARG A 1067 -7.92 46.15 39.84
CA ARG A 1067 -8.23 44.94 39.06
C ARG A 1067 -8.95 45.18 37.73
N PHE A 1068 -9.58 46.33 37.54
CA PHE A 1068 -10.27 46.69 36.28
C PHE A 1068 -9.37 47.49 35.32
N LEU A 1069 -8.12 47.76 35.72
CA LEU A 1069 -7.13 48.48 34.94
C LEU A 1069 -6.10 47.50 34.38
N VAL A 1070 -5.89 47.58 33.07
CA VAL A 1070 -4.85 46.87 32.30
C VAL A 1070 -3.76 47.85 31.86
N THR A 1071 -2.60 47.33 31.47
CA THR A 1071 -1.42 48.15 31.12
C THR A 1071 -1.28 48.26 29.61
N SER A 1072 -1.12 49.47 29.07
CA SER A 1072 -0.83 49.67 27.65
C SER A 1072 0.55 49.11 27.30
N SER A 1073 0.63 48.27 26.27
CA SER A 1073 1.90 47.75 25.73
C SER A 1073 2.72 48.82 25.00
N LEU A 1074 2.13 49.95 24.65
CA LEU A 1074 2.81 51.03 23.94
C LEU A 1074 3.37 52.11 24.87
N SER A 1075 2.62 52.49 25.91
CA SER A 1075 2.98 53.59 26.81
C SER A 1075 3.22 53.18 28.26
N GLY A 1076 2.89 51.94 28.64
CA GLY A 1076 2.91 51.48 30.03
C GLY A 1076 1.78 52.08 30.89
N ALA A 1077 0.88 52.87 30.32
CA ALA A 1077 -0.17 53.54 31.09
C ALA A 1077 -1.27 52.58 31.56
N ARG A 1078 -1.79 52.80 32.77
CA ARG A 1078 -2.85 51.99 33.40
C ARG A 1078 -4.23 52.48 32.97
N ILE A 1079 -4.95 51.67 32.21
CA ILE A 1079 -6.18 52.05 31.51
C ILE A 1079 -7.28 51.03 31.80
N LEU A 1080 -8.52 51.49 31.87
CA LEU A 1080 -9.66 50.61 32.08
C LEU A 1080 -9.85 49.64 30.92
N GLU A 1081 -9.90 48.35 31.21
CA GLU A 1081 -9.98 47.30 30.19
C GLU A 1081 -11.12 47.55 29.20
N ARG A 1082 -12.30 47.96 29.70
CA ARG A 1082 -13.50 48.25 28.89
C ARG A 1082 -13.33 49.36 27.85
N VAL A 1083 -12.33 50.24 27.99
CA VAL A 1083 -12.03 51.33 27.06
C VAL A 1083 -10.71 51.13 26.33
N THR A 1084 -10.02 50.00 26.53
CA THR A 1084 -8.82 49.66 25.75
C THR A 1084 -9.15 49.04 24.41
N ILE A 1085 -8.22 49.14 23.47
CA ILE A 1085 -8.24 48.39 22.21
C ILE A 1085 -7.27 47.22 22.35
N ARG A 1086 -7.78 46.00 22.17
CA ARG A 1086 -7.01 44.76 22.28
C ARG A 1086 -6.55 44.30 20.89
N SER A 1087 -5.28 43.93 20.78
CA SER A 1087 -4.74 43.35 19.56
C SER A 1087 -5.08 41.87 19.41
N MET A 1088 -4.95 41.33 18.20
CA MET A 1088 -5.11 39.89 17.95
C MET A 1088 -4.10 39.03 18.74
N ALA A 1089 -2.92 39.59 19.03
CA ALA A 1089 -1.89 38.95 19.86
C ALA A 1089 -2.14 39.09 21.38
N GLY A 1090 -3.20 39.78 21.78
CA GLY A 1090 -3.59 39.96 23.18
C GLY A 1090 -2.99 41.17 23.89
N ASN A 1091 -2.30 42.07 23.18
CA ASN A 1091 -1.76 43.32 23.72
C ASN A 1091 -2.85 44.40 23.82
N PHE A 1092 -2.71 45.37 24.72
CA PHE A 1092 -3.70 46.44 24.91
C PHE A 1092 -3.07 47.81 24.65
N CYS A 1093 -3.81 48.73 24.05
CA CYS A 1093 -3.43 50.15 23.99
C CYS A 1093 -4.61 51.08 24.27
N SER A 1094 -4.31 52.35 24.54
CA SER A 1094 -5.35 53.36 24.71
C SER A 1094 -6.01 53.72 23.36
N PRO A 1095 -7.27 54.21 23.35
CA PRO A 1095 -7.92 54.73 22.15
C PRO A 1095 -7.24 55.96 21.53
N LEU A 1096 -6.38 56.64 22.29
CA LEU A 1096 -5.56 57.76 21.80
C LEU A 1096 -4.29 57.26 21.10
N GLU A 1097 -3.74 56.13 21.54
CA GLU A 1097 -2.57 55.46 20.95
C GLU A 1097 -2.92 54.61 19.72
N ALA A 1098 -4.16 54.12 19.66
CA ALA A 1098 -4.64 53.32 18.55
C ALA A 1098 -4.69 54.12 17.25
N LYS A 1099 -4.18 53.53 16.18
CA LYS A 1099 -4.19 54.14 14.84
C LYS A 1099 -5.43 53.65 14.06
N PRO A 1100 -6.06 54.51 13.25
CA PRO A 1100 -7.20 54.09 12.45
C PRO A 1100 -6.75 53.18 11.29
N CYS A 1101 -7.42 52.05 11.10
CA CYS A 1101 -7.41 51.35 9.84
C CYS A 1101 -8.12 52.22 8.80
N PHE A 1102 -7.42 52.62 7.74
CA PHE A 1102 -7.97 53.54 6.76
C PHE A 1102 -9.17 52.96 6.01
N TRP A 1103 -9.14 51.65 5.70
CA TRP A 1103 -10.23 50.99 5.00
C TRP A 1103 -11.52 50.91 5.83
N SER A 1104 -11.48 50.30 7.02
CA SER A 1104 -12.66 50.10 7.87
C SER A 1104 -13.04 51.31 8.74
N GLY A 1105 -12.13 52.28 8.92
CA GLY A 1105 -12.29 53.40 9.84
C GLY A 1105 -12.16 53.04 11.33
N ARG A 1106 -11.93 51.76 11.66
CA ARG A 1106 -11.81 51.31 13.06
C ARG A 1106 -10.43 51.63 13.62
N LYS A 1107 -10.39 52.27 14.79
CA LYS A 1107 -9.15 52.40 15.58
C LYS A 1107 -8.68 51.01 16.00
N SER A 1108 -7.45 50.68 15.67
CA SER A 1108 -6.86 49.36 15.89
C SER A 1108 -5.50 49.50 16.56
N HIS A 1109 -5.06 48.43 17.22
CA HIS A 1109 -3.71 48.36 17.76
C HIS A 1109 -2.69 48.39 16.61
N ILE A 1110 -1.53 49.02 16.82
CA ILE A 1110 -0.52 49.18 15.75
C ILE A 1110 -0.01 47.84 15.22
N ASP A 1111 0.12 46.84 16.08
CA ASP A 1111 0.53 45.47 15.74
C ASP A 1111 -0.36 44.81 14.67
N ASP A 1112 -1.64 45.20 14.59
CA ASP A 1112 -2.61 44.61 13.67
C ASP A 1112 -2.76 45.42 12.37
N LEU A 1113 -2.02 46.52 12.22
CA LEU A 1113 -2.03 47.34 11.01
C LEU A 1113 -0.83 47.02 10.11
N ARG A 1114 -1.06 47.00 8.80
CA ARG A 1114 -0.04 46.85 7.76
C ARG A 1114 -0.23 47.92 6.69
N LEU A 1115 0.87 48.42 6.12
CA LEU A 1115 0.81 49.37 5.01
C LEU A 1115 0.45 48.62 3.73
N CYS A 1116 -0.66 48.99 3.09
CA CYS A 1116 -1.05 48.42 1.81
C CYS A 1116 -0.05 48.84 0.73
N GLU A 1117 0.59 47.89 0.05
CA GLU A 1117 1.57 48.20 -1.00
C GLU A 1117 0.95 48.97 -2.18
N LEU A 1118 -0.31 48.67 -2.52
CA LEU A 1118 -0.98 49.31 -3.65
C LEU A 1118 -1.34 50.76 -3.37
N THR A 1119 -2.01 51.01 -2.25
CA THR A 1119 -2.61 52.31 -1.96
C THR A 1119 -1.76 53.17 -1.03
N GLY A 1120 -0.74 52.60 -0.38
CA GLY A 1120 0.08 53.26 0.64
C GLY A 1120 -0.64 53.50 1.98
N LEU A 1121 -1.87 52.98 2.14
CA LEU A 1121 -2.71 53.25 3.30
C LEU A 1121 -2.57 52.16 4.37
N PRO A 1122 -2.58 52.51 5.67
CA PRO A 1122 -2.57 51.52 6.75
C PRO A 1122 -3.92 50.79 6.82
N ILE A 1123 -3.89 49.47 6.64
CA ILE A 1123 -5.05 48.58 6.67
C ILE A 1123 -4.90 47.55 7.78
N HIS A 1124 -6.02 47.14 8.37
CA HIS A 1124 -6.03 46.05 9.34
C HIS A 1124 -5.68 44.73 8.65
N ILE A 1125 -4.94 43.86 9.34
CA ILE A 1125 -4.46 42.58 8.82
C ILE A 1125 -5.61 41.68 8.31
N GLU A 1126 -6.80 41.79 8.90
CA GLU A 1126 -8.02 41.09 8.46
C GLU A 1126 -8.42 41.41 7.00
N PHE A 1127 -8.06 42.60 6.50
CA PHE A 1127 -8.37 43.03 5.13
C PHE A 1127 -7.17 42.96 4.18
N ALA A 1128 -6.04 42.39 4.63
CA ALA A 1128 -4.82 42.27 3.85
C ALA A 1128 -4.71 40.88 3.19
N THR A 1129 -4.06 40.82 2.03
CA THR A 1129 -3.65 39.54 1.41
C THR A 1129 -2.64 38.81 2.31
N SER A 1130 -2.61 37.48 2.26
CA SER A 1130 -1.68 36.63 3.03
C SER A 1130 -0.22 36.66 2.51
N SER A 1131 0.12 37.59 1.61
CA SER A 1131 1.45 37.73 1.01
C SER A 1131 2.40 38.57 1.88
N ASN A 1132 3.71 38.33 1.76
CA ASN A 1132 4.77 39.12 2.43
C ASN A 1132 4.69 40.63 2.14
N LYS A 1133 4.03 41.00 1.04
CA LYS A 1133 3.65 42.38 0.75
C LYS A 1133 2.12 42.50 0.85
N PRO A 1134 1.57 43.05 1.94
CA PRO A 1134 0.14 43.06 2.16
C PRO A 1134 -0.54 44.05 1.21
N LYS A 1135 -1.51 43.57 0.45
CA LYS A 1135 -2.37 44.38 -0.43
C LYS A 1135 -3.80 44.35 0.11
N LEU A 1136 -4.58 45.41 -0.13
CA LEU A 1136 -5.98 45.46 0.30
C LEU A 1136 -6.81 44.45 -0.50
N GLN A 1137 -7.25 43.39 0.17
CA GLN A 1137 -7.88 42.22 -0.45
C GLN A 1137 -9.12 42.58 -1.31
N PRO A 1138 -10.09 43.40 -0.84
CA PRO A 1138 -11.23 43.81 -1.67
C PRO A 1138 -10.85 44.55 -2.97
N LEU A 1139 -9.79 45.35 -2.95
CA LEU A 1139 -9.33 46.09 -4.13
C LEU A 1139 -8.66 45.15 -5.16
N VAL A 1140 -7.84 44.20 -4.69
CA VAL A 1140 -7.19 43.19 -5.53
C VAL A 1140 -8.22 42.27 -6.20
N GLU A 1141 -9.27 41.88 -5.47
CA GLU A 1141 -10.36 41.05 -5.99
C GLU A 1141 -11.13 41.77 -7.11
N LEU A 1142 -11.43 43.06 -6.94
CA LEU A 1142 -12.04 43.89 -7.98
C LEU A 1142 -11.11 44.02 -9.20
N LEU A 1143 -9.84 44.34 -8.96
CA LEU A 1143 -8.86 44.53 -10.03
C LEU A 1143 -8.57 43.26 -10.82
N SER A 1144 -8.63 42.09 -10.18
CA SER A 1144 -8.46 40.79 -10.84
C SER A 1144 -9.75 40.29 -11.52
N GLY A 1145 -10.87 40.99 -11.33
CA GLY A 1145 -12.17 40.61 -11.88
C GLY A 1145 -12.82 39.42 -11.16
N ILE A 1146 -12.29 39.01 -10.01
CA ILE A 1146 -12.84 37.97 -9.12
C ILE A 1146 -14.14 38.45 -8.49
N ARG A 1147 -14.18 39.74 -8.15
CA ARG A 1147 -15.35 40.42 -7.58
C ARG A 1147 -15.83 41.50 -8.53
N ARG A 1148 -17.13 41.54 -8.81
CA ARG A 1148 -17.78 42.52 -9.70
C ARG A 1148 -19.05 43.09 -9.05
N THR A 1149 -18.87 43.74 -7.91
CA THR A 1149 -19.96 44.43 -7.19
C THR A 1149 -20.22 45.81 -7.79
N ALA A 1150 -21.48 46.23 -7.80
CA ALA A 1150 -21.90 47.52 -8.36
C ALA A 1150 -22.46 48.44 -7.25
N ASP A 1151 -21.66 48.64 -6.21
CA ASP A 1151 -22.05 49.46 -5.07
C ASP A 1151 -22.00 50.96 -5.41
N ALA A 1152 -22.95 51.75 -4.91
CA ALA A 1152 -22.97 53.21 -5.08
C ALA A 1152 -23.00 53.68 -6.56
N THR A 1153 -23.75 53.00 -7.44
CA THR A 1153 -23.84 53.36 -8.87
C THR A 1153 -24.22 54.81 -9.14
N ASN A 1154 -25.01 55.41 -8.24
CA ASN A 1154 -25.45 56.81 -8.31
C ASN A 1154 -24.32 57.85 -8.24
N ILE A 1155 -23.12 57.47 -7.79
CA ILE A 1155 -21.94 58.37 -7.73
C ILE A 1155 -20.83 57.96 -8.71
N TRP A 1156 -21.07 56.98 -9.58
CA TRP A 1156 -20.06 56.49 -10.52
C TRP A 1156 -19.62 57.54 -11.54
N ASP A 1157 -20.54 58.38 -12.01
CA ASP A 1157 -20.22 59.42 -12.99
C ASP A 1157 -19.27 60.48 -12.40
N ASP A 1158 -19.48 60.87 -11.13
CA ASP A 1158 -18.58 61.79 -10.41
C ASP A 1158 -17.18 61.15 -10.19
N MET A 1159 -17.13 59.88 -9.81
CA MET A 1159 -15.86 59.14 -9.66
C MET A 1159 -15.12 58.99 -10.99
N ALA A 1160 -15.83 58.65 -12.08
CA ALA A 1160 -15.28 58.50 -13.42
C ALA A 1160 -14.69 59.82 -13.94
N ALA A 1161 -15.38 60.94 -13.70
CA ALA A 1161 -14.89 62.27 -14.06
C ALA A 1161 -13.60 62.63 -13.31
N LYS A 1162 -13.57 62.42 -11.98
CA LYS A 1162 -12.42 62.75 -11.13
C LYS A 1162 -11.18 61.91 -11.45
N ILE A 1163 -11.35 60.60 -11.61
CA ILE A 1163 -10.23 59.73 -11.98
C ILE A 1163 -9.74 60.03 -13.41
N GLY A 1164 -10.65 60.41 -14.32
CA GLY A 1164 -10.31 60.85 -15.67
C GLY A 1164 -9.39 62.08 -15.67
N THR A 1165 -9.67 63.06 -14.81
CA THR A 1165 -8.82 64.25 -14.62
C THR A 1165 -7.45 63.88 -14.06
N ILE A 1166 -7.38 63.03 -13.02
CA ILE A 1166 -6.12 62.61 -12.39
C ILE A 1166 -5.24 61.80 -13.36
N LEU A 1167 -5.85 60.94 -14.18
CA LEU A 1167 -5.12 60.11 -15.14
C LEU A 1167 -4.85 60.80 -16.49
N GLY A 1168 -5.35 62.03 -16.70
CA GLY A 1168 -5.21 62.78 -17.95
C GLY A 1168 -5.86 62.10 -19.17
N LYS A 1169 -6.91 61.28 -18.97
CA LYS A 1169 -7.53 60.46 -20.03
C LYS A 1169 -9.05 60.70 -20.09
N ASN A 1170 -9.55 61.05 -21.28
CA ASN A 1170 -10.93 61.52 -21.47
C ASN A 1170 -12.04 60.44 -21.39
N ARG A 1171 -11.72 59.14 -21.30
CA ARG A 1171 -12.74 58.07 -21.19
C ARG A 1171 -12.36 57.03 -20.14
N CYS A 1172 -12.84 57.26 -18.92
CA CYS A 1172 -12.80 56.33 -17.80
C CYS A 1172 -14.21 55.80 -17.53
N ARG A 1173 -14.36 54.50 -17.33
CA ARG A 1173 -15.65 53.88 -16.98
C ARG A 1173 -15.48 53.06 -15.71
N ILE A 1174 -16.21 53.40 -14.65
CA ILE A 1174 -16.26 52.56 -13.45
C ILE A 1174 -16.84 51.20 -13.83
N GLU A 1175 -16.13 50.13 -13.46
CA GLU A 1175 -16.53 48.76 -13.76
C GLU A 1175 -17.16 48.10 -12.54
N ALA A 1176 -16.51 48.24 -11.39
CA ALA A 1176 -16.95 47.62 -10.16
C ALA A 1176 -16.44 48.39 -8.95
N THR A 1177 -17.21 48.32 -7.86
CA THR A 1177 -16.97 49.02 -6.61
C THR A 1177 -17.38 48.14 -5.43
N VAL A 1178 -16.80 48.39 -4.27
CA VAL A 1178 -17.21 47.70 -3.03
C VAL A 1178 -17.10 48.63 -1.84
N TYR A 1179 -18.13 48.67 -1.00
CA TYR A 1179 -18.08 49.43 0.24
C TYR A 1179 -17.09 48.84 1.25
N SER A 1180 -16.39 49.73 1.94
CA SER A 1180 -15.79 49.42 3.23
C SER A 1180 -16.85 49.00 4.25
N PRO A 1181 -16.50 48.21 5.30
CA PRO A 1181 -17.44 47.78 6.33
C PRO A 1181 -18.23 48.93 7.00
N GLY A 1182 -17.60 50.10 7.16
CA GLY A 1182 -18.24 51.30 7.72
C GLY A 1182 -18.99 52.16 6.68
N LYS A 1183 -19.04 51.75 5.41
CA LYS A 1183 -19.64 52.47 4.28
C LYS A 1183 -19.16 53.91 4.07
N ARG A 1184 -17.95 54.25 4.55
CA ARG A 1184 -17.33 55.58 4.38
C ARG A 1184 -16.40 55.67 3.16
N HIS A 1185 -15.78 54.54 2.83
CA HIS A 1185 -14.90 54.40 1.67
C HIS A 1185 -15.44 53.36 0.69
N LEU A 1186 -15.07 53.51 -0.59
CA LEU A 1186 -15.29 52.56 -1.68
C LEU A 1186 -13.93 52.17 -2.26
N ALA A 1187 -13.69 50.88 -2.46
CA ALA A 1187 -12.64 50.42 -3.36
C ALA A 1187 -13.25 50.34 -4.75
N VAL A 1188 -12.56 50.91 -5.73
CA VAL A 1188 -13.11 51.16 -7.07
C VAL A 1188 -12.15 50.59 -8.10
N CYS A 1189 -12.71 49.84 -9.06
CA CYS A 1189 -12.04 49.40 -10.27
C CYS A 1189 -12.67 50.10 -11.47
N CYS A 1190 -11.83 50.73 -12.28
CA CYS A 1190 -12.21 51.53 -13.43
C CYS A 1190 -11.49 51.06 -14.69
N GLU A 1191 -12.22 50.89 -15.78
CA GLU A 1191 -11.66 50.66 -17.11
C GLU A 1191 -11.20 52.00 -17.70
N VAL A 1192 -9.94 52.06 -18.11
CA VAL A 1192 -9.31 53.25 -18.67
C VAL A 1192 -8.87 52.95 -20.10
N ARG A 1193 -9.43 53.69 -21.06
CA ARG A 1193 -9.09 53.55 -22.49
C ARG A 1193 -8.09 54.62 -22.91
N THR A 1194 -7.08 54.22 -23.69
CA THR A 1194 -6.12 55.16 -24.30
C THR A 1194 -6.75 55.96 -25.44
N LEU A 1195 -6.20 57.15 -25.76
CA LEU A 1195 -6.69 58.10 -26.78
C LEU A 1195 -7.05 57.50 -28.16
N LEU A 1196 -6.42 56.39 -28.56
CA LEU A 1196 -6.68 55.69 -29.83
C LEU A 1196 -7.58 54.43 -29.70
N GLY A 1197 -8.12 54.12 -28.51
CA GLY A 1197 -9.09 53.02 -28.31
C GLY A 1197 -8.54 51.59 -28.30
N PHE A 1198 -7.26 51.34 -28.62
CA PHE A 1198 -6.72 49.99 -28.83
C PHE A 1198 -6.22 49.25 -27.58
N LYS A 1199 -6.01 49.91 -26.43
CA LYS A 1199 -5.54 49.26 -25.19
C LYS A 1199 -6.45 49.60 -24.00
N ILE A 1200 -6.95 48.55 -23.34
CA ILE A 1200 -7.76 48.63 -22.11
C ILE A 1200 -6.82 48.40 -20.91
N GLN A 1201 -6.73 49.38 -20.01
CA GLN A 1201 -6.07 49.25 -18.71
C GLN A 1201 -7.13 49.30 -17.60
N HIS A 1202 -6.81 48.71 -16.44
CA HIS A 1202 -7.66 48.80 -15.26
C HIS A 1202 -6.96 49.66 -14.21
N SER A 1203 -7.69 50.60 -13.65
CA SER A 1203 -7.25 51.47 -12.56
C SER A 1203 -7.97 51.09 -11.27
N GLY A 1204 -7.24 51.01 -10.17
CA GLY A 1204 -7.74 50.72 -8.84
C GLY A 1204 -7.44 51.86 -7.89
N PHE A 1205 -8.44 52.26 -7.10
CA PHE A 1205 -8.25 53.31 -6.09
C PHE A 1205 -9.27 53.21 -4.97
N ILE A 1206 -9.02 53.95 -3.89
CA ILE A 1206 -9.99 54.14 -2.80
C ILE A 1206 -10.63 55.51 -2.93
N TYR A 1207 -11.95 55.55 -2.83
CA TYR A 1207 -12.74 56.77 -2.87
C TYR A 1207 -13.43 57.00 -1.52
N ALA A 1208 -13.22 58.17 -0.92
CA ALA A 1208 -14.00 58.60 0.24
C ALA A 1208 -15.32 59.23 -0.21
N ILE A 1209 -16.42 58.72 0.35
CA ILE A 1209 -17.76 59.13 -0.05
C ILE A 1209 -18.12 60.51 0.52
N GLU A 1210 -17.77 60.77 1.78
CA GLU A 1210 -18.08 62.04 2.45
C GLU A 1210 -17.32 63.21 1.79
N ASP A 1211 -16.00 63.07 1.63
CA ASP A 1211 -15.14 64.10 1.04
C ASP A 1211 -15.18 64.14 -0.49
N LYS A 1212 -15.88 63.17 -1.11
CA LYS A 1212 -15.95 62.95 -2.55
C LYS A 1212 -14.56 62.97 -3.22
N SER A 1213 -13.56 62.36 -2.60
CA SER A 1213 -12.16 62.45 -2.99
C SER A 1213 -11.51 61.08 -3.15
N ILE A 1214 -10.44 60.99 -3.94
CA ILE A 1214 -9.64 59.77 -4.09
C ILE A 1214 -8.51 59.82 -3.08
N ILE A 1215 -8.33 58.74 -2.32
CA ILE A 1215 -7.38 58.69 -1.21
C ILE A 1215 -6.37 57.56 -1.40
N GLY A 1216 -5.11 57.87 -1.08
CA GLY A 1216 -3.98 56.98 -1.33
C GLY A 1216 -3.57 56.98 -2.79
N ASN A 1217 -2.68 56.06 -3.14
CA ASN A 1217 -2.18 55.92 -4.49
C ASN A 1217 -3.24 55.29 -5.40
N VAL A 1218 -3.37 55.85 -6.60
CA VAL A 1218 -4.09 55.23 -7.71
C VAL A 1218 -3.15 54.23 -8.38
N VAL A 1219 -3.60 52.98 -8.53
CA VAL A 1219 -2.82 51.93 -9.18
C VAL A 1219 -3.36 51.63 -10.56
N LEU A 1220 -2.45 51.40 -11.52
CA LEU A 1220 -2.79 51.06 -12.90
C LEU A 1220 -2.17 49.71 -13.21
N GLY A 1221 -2.92 48.87 -13.92
CA GLY A 1221 -2.41 47.57 -14.34
C GLY A 1221 -3.25 46.93 -15.43
N LYS A 1222 -2.95 45.67 -15.74
CA LYS A 1222 -3.69 44.85 -16.71
C LYS A 1222 -4.21 43.58 -16.04
N ARG A 1223 -5.41 43.17 -16.43
CA ARG A 1223 -5.92 41.85 -16.09
C ARG A 1223 -5.28 40.81 -17.02
N THR A 1224 -4.68 39.79 -16.42
CA THR A 1224 -4.11 38.63 -17.12
C THR A 1224 -4.85 37.36 -16.71
N SER A 1225 -4.60 36.23 -17.39
CA SER A 1225 -5.17 34.93 -17.01
C SER A 1225 -4.72 34.43 -15.63
N LYS A 1226 -3.66 35.02 -15.05
CA LYS A 1226 -3.16 34.73 -13.70
C LYS A 1226 -3.65 35.74 -12.64
N GLY A 1227 -4.53 36.67 -13.00
CA GLY A 1227 -5.01 37.76 -12.13
C GLY A 1227 -4.50 39.13 -12.58
N TRP A 1228 -4.70 40.15 -11.74
CA TRP A 1228 -4.23 41.51 -12.03
C TRP A 1228 -2.72 41.66 -11.86
N SER A 1229 -2.07 42.26 -12.85
CA SER A 1229 -0.65 42.63 -12.83
C SER A 1229 -0.52 44.15 -12.87
N ASP A 1230 0.17 44.72 -11.87
CA ASP A 1230 0.64 46.12 -11.82
C ASP A 1230 1.41 46.48 -13.10
#